data_AF-A0A812Y661-F1
#
_entry.id   AF-A0A812Y661-F1
#
_cell.length_a   1.000
_cell.length_b   1.000
_cell.length_c   1.000
_cell.angle_alpha   90.00
_cell.angle_beta   90.00
_cell.angle_gamma   90.00
#
_symmetry.space_group_name_H-M   'P 1'
#
loop_
_entity.id
_entity.type
_entity.pdbx_description
1 polymer ?
#
loop_
_entity_poly.entity_id
_entity_poly.type
_entity_poly.pdbx_seq_one_letter_code
_entity_poly.pdbx_strand_id
1 'polypeptide(L)'
;MAESTSTLRDLTAEFLETEAGIKLGGGPKAIERQHAKGRLTARERIDLLIDKGSSFQELGLWAAFNMYKEAGGAPGAGVVTGIGVVEGVRHMIIANDATVKAGAFFPMTCKKIIRAQTMAQMARLPLIYLVDSAGVFLPMQEDVFPDTDDFGRIFRNNAVMSAEGIPQISAIMGFCVAGGGYLPVLCDTLLMTEGSGLYLAGQALVKAAIGQDVSDEELGGAQMHAQISGTIDFREPDDESCIERLRSLVAKYPDRAAVVDAAERKRQHPHRDPEDIYSVFTDKPGQQYDVKEIISCIVDTGSRTVDGEQVLAPDFDEYKEEYGQSLVCGYAKIGGHACGIVANQAKMSERQLPGGKAGPSKSVNMPKVIYDDSADKAARFIMDCNQRKIPIVFLHDTTGFMVGRDSEQGGIIRSGAKMVNAMSNCVVPKIVVILGGSFGAGNYAMCGRAFDQFVAMAWPGSKCAVMGAGSATGTLAMIEERSRARKGEEIDEATHKAILDAVADSYNEQQDIRHGAARGWVDRIIEPHQTREELIASLDAANQGWDYSRDLKTGVRITDVSPRDGLQAESVVVDAIKKAELVRKVEASGVDEVEVSSFVSPKWVPQLGDAAEVFDLIAPTKRDGVCYSALVPNMKGFEGALAVNHDAREKHGVERLIDKVSVFTAASEGFSLKNTNATIEETLERFAPIIPEAHAQGLMVRGYISCIVRCPFDGDIPASQVADVAERLLELGVDEIDLGDTIGAGTPDSIEQVLIDVIDRLDGRALNDFGDPTLTLHLHDTFGNAGACIERALEVGVRSFDGSAGGLGGCPYASTETTRAPGNVSTLDVLDAVSASGLKTRVDRDLMVQASIYAGGSIAVLGNGKVFCAGFDLKACAADESGETMRGLLTGLSRCVVAMREAAVPVVMGVHGCAIAGGCAMLGGADVVVADEGALLGYPVVKIGVSPAVSAAFLMSSIPAGPARALMLDPGLIDAQRAFAIGLVHEVVADAEAVRERTMELARSLAAKPGDGVRETKRLVNLITKGTSELGGDGLQASLSRVGSDEEQRGSECSVLVITGAGKAFCAGMDLKAVLVELSGDETLGGRLLRSLAELTIKIRELGMVTVAKVNGAAVDLGLCPAVIAPWVVAKMGAGRARAAMLKGGIMSGAEAAAVGLIDHLAEDREGLDALTDEIVERLASGGAHALATTKGLLNKIDGVVEAGMVLEGAKLSAQVLGTAEAQAALSARMK
;
A
#
# COMPACT_ATOMS: atom_id res chain seq x y z
N MET A 1 -45.35 -38.72 -9.98
CA MET A 1 -45.85 -38.78 -8.59
C MET A 1 -45.48 -37.45 -7.93
N ALA A 2 -46.14 -37.03 -6.85
CA ALA A 2 -45.75 -35.78 -6.19
C ALA A 2 -44.49 -36.02 -5.34
N GLU A 3 -43.36 -35.46 -5.74
CA GLU A 3 -42.14 -35.49 -4.95
C GLU A 3 -42.30 -34.56 -3.73
N SER A 4 -42.34 -35.14 -2.53
CA SER A 4 -42.32 -34.38 -1.29
C SER A 4 -40.90 -33.90 -1.01
N THR A 5 -40.46 -32.85 -1.71
CA THR A 5 -39.17 -32.19 -1.41
C THR A 5 -39.18 -31.75 0.05
N SER A 6 -38.33 -32.36 0.87
CA SER A 6 -38.12 -31.96 2.27
C SER A 6 -37.70 -30.49 2.34
N THR A 7 -38.16 -29.79 3.38
CA THR A 7 -37.71 -28.42 3.64
C THR A 7 -36.32 -28.43 4.27
N LEU A 8 -35.63 -27.29 4.27
CA LEU A 8 -34.36 -27.12 4.99
C LEU A 8 -34.49 -27.47 6.49
N ARG A 9 -35.68 -27.27 7.10
CA ARG A 9 -35.92 -27.63 8.50
C ARG A 9 -36.10 -29.14 8.70
N ASP A 10 -36.77 -29.82 7.77
CA ASP A 10 -36.87 -31.29 7.79
C ASP A 10 -35.49 -31.93 7.60
N LEU A 11 -34.69 -31.40 6.66
CA LEU A 11 -33.30 -31.82 6.44
C LEU A 11 -32.42 -31.53 7.67
N THR A 12 -32.63 -30.42 8.38
CA THR A 12 -31.93 -30.17 9.65
C THR A 12 -32.24 -31.24 10.68
N ALA A 13 -33.50 -31.67 10.80
CA ALA A 13 -33.89 -32.73 11.73
C ALA A 13 -33.28 -34.10 11.36
N GLU A 14 -33.29 -34.48 10.07
CA GLU A 14 -32.65 -35.71 9.56
C GLU A 14 -31.13 -35.73 9.89
N PHE A 15 -30.45 -34.59 9.72
CA PHE A 15 -29.03 -34.48 9.98
C PHE A 15 -28.74 -34.56 11.49
N LEU A 16 -29.54 -33.94 12.35
CA LEU A 16 -29.40 -34.02 13.80
C LEU A 16 -29.65 -35.43 14.35
N GLU A 17 -30.63 -36.17 13.83
CA GLU A 17 -30.84 -37.58 14.18
C GLU A 17 -29.64 -38.44 13.75
N THR A 18 -29.11 -38.20 12.55
CA THR A 18 -27.92 -38.88 12.04
C THR A 18 -26.68 -38.58 12.91
N GLU A 19 -26.48 -37.32 13.30
CA GLU A 19 -25.39 -36.92 14.20
C GLU A 19 -25.49 -37.56 15.58
N ALA A 20 -26.70 -37.66 16.15
CA ALA A 20 -26.90 -38.37 17.42
C ALA A 20 -26.45 -39.84 17.30
N GLY A 21 -26.69 -40.48 16.16
CA GLY A 21 -26.16 -41.81 15.83
C GLY A 21 -24.63 -41.85 15.75
N ILE A 22 -23.99 -40.90 15.07
CA ILE A 22 -22.52 -40.82 14.96
C ILE A 22 -21.86 -40.53 16.32
N LYS A 23 -22.50 -39.69 17.16
CA LYS A 23 -22.02 -39.30 18.49
C LYS A 23 -21.91 -40.48 19.46
N LEU A 24 -22.57 -41.61 19.19
CA LEU A 24 -22.43 -42.89 19.94
C LEU A 24 -21.16 -43.69 19.61
N GLY A 25 -20.32 -43.24 18.67
CA GLY A 25 -19.03 -43.90 18.37
C GLY A 25 -19.19 -45.35 17.89
N GLY A 26 -18.58 -46.30 18.59
CA GLY A 26 -18.73 -47.73 18.37
C GLY A 26 -20.10 -48.32 18.78
N GLY A 27 -21.02 -47.48 19.24
CA GLY A 27 -22.37 -47.84 19.69
C GLY A 27 -22.43 -48.32 21.15
N PRO A 28 -23.64 -48.48 21.73
CA PRO A 28 -23.82 -48.74 23.16
C PRO A 28 -23.01 -49.92 23.70
N LYS A 29 -22.95 -51.04 22.97
CA LYS A 29 -22.15 -52.23 23.37
C LYS A 29 -20.65 -51.99 23.38
N ALA A 30 -20.14 -50.96 22.72
CA ALA A 30 -18.74 -50.58 22.75
C ALA A 30 -18.45 -49.60 23.89
N ILE A 31 -19.41 -48.69 24.19
CA ILE A 31 -19.40 -47.82 25.37
C ILE A 31 -19.43 -48.68 26.65
N GLU A 32 -20.35 -49.63 26.76
CA GLU A 32 -20.42 -50.64 27.85
C GLU A 32 -19.08 -51.35 28.08
N ARG A 33 -18.34 -51.69 27.01
CA ARG A 33 -17.03 -52.34 27.07
C ARG A 33 -15.87 -51.38 27.41
N GLN A 34 -16.05 -50.07 27.28
CA GLN A 34 -15.08 -49.07 27.72
C GLN A 34 -15.28 -48.81 29.22
N HIS A 35 -16.52 -48.55 29.65
CA HIS A 35 -16.88 -48.39 31.06
C HIS A 35 -16.55 -49.64 31.90
N ALA A 36 -16.70 -50.85 31.34
CA ALA A 36 -16.31 -52.10 32.01
C ALA A 36 -14.79 -52.25 32.25
N LYS A 37 -13.94 -51.38 31.71
CA LYS A 37 -12.50 -51.28 32.03
C LYS A 37 -12.21 -50.26 33.15
N GLY A 38 -13.22 -49.54 33.65
CA GLY A 38 -13.01 -48.37 34.49
C GLY A 38 -12.51 -47.13 33.72
N ARG A 39 -12.79 -47.04 32.41
CA ARG A 39 -12.40 -45.90 31.56
C ARG A 39 -13.62 -45.19 30.98
N LEU A 40 -13.49 -43.88 30.78
CA LEU A 40 -14.48 -43.05 30.10
C LEU A 40 -14.35 -43.14 28.57
N THR A 41 -15.37 -42.67 27.86
CA THR A 41 -15.35 -42.44 26.41
C THR A 41 -14.69 -41.09 26.07
N ALA A 42 -14.32 -40.91 24.80
CA ALA A 42 -13.72 -39.65 24.32
C ALA A 42 -14.58 -38.40 24.64
N ARG A 43 -15.91 -38.53 24.63
CA ARG A 43 -16.83 -37.41 24.89
C ARG A 43 -16.95 -37.10 26.37
N GLU A 44 -17.14 -38.11 27.22
CA GLU A 44 -17.15 -37.93 28.68
C GLU A 44 -15.85 -37.29 29.19
N ARG A 45 -14.71 -37.65 28.59
CA ARG A 45 -13.40 -37.01 28.87
C ARG A 45 -13.36 -35.54 28.45
N ILE A 46 -13.95 -35.18 27.30
CA ILE A 46 -14.06 -33.78 26.85
C ILE A 46 -15.01 -32.98 27.75
N ASP A 47 -16.17 -33.54 28.10
CA ASP A 47 -17.19 -32.88 28.93
C ASP A 47 -16.71 -32.60 30.37
N LEU A 48 -15.77 -33.41 30.89
CA LEU A 48 -15.05 -33.14 32.14
C LEU A 48 -13.88 -32.14 31.98
N LEU A 49 -13.26 -32.10 30.79
CA LEU A 49 -12.10 -31.26 30.51
C LEU A 49 -12.47 -29.79 30.27
N ILE A 50 -13.58 -29.51 29.57
CA ILE A 50 -13.98 -28.14 29.22
C ILE A 50 -14.59 -27.35 30.40
N ASP A 51 -14.53 -26.03 30.32
CA ASP A 51 -15.09 -25.13 31.33
C ASP A 51 -16.62 -25.25 31.38
N LYS A 52 -17.18 -25.37 32.58
CA LYS A 52 -18.62 -25.59 32.79
C LYS A 52 -19.45 -24.42 32.26
N GLY A 53 -20.30 -24.70 31.27
CA GLY A 53 -21.11 -23.69 30.58
C GLY A 53 -20.43 -23.06 29.36
N SER A 54 -19.21 -23.44 29.02
CA SER A 54 -18.62 -23.18 27.70
C SER A 54 -19.17 -24.14 26.64
N SER A 55 -19.00 -23.80 25.36
CA SER A 55 -19.33 -24.66 24.23
C SER A 55 -18.11 -25.40 23.69
N PHE A 56 -18.33 -26.58 23.12
CA PHE A 56 -17.32 -27.34 22.38
C PHE A 56 -17.65 -27.37 20.89
N GLN A 57 -16.86 -26.68 20.08
CA GLN A 57 -17.00 -26.66 18.64
C GLN A 57 -16.31 -27.90 18.03
N GLU A 58 -16.99 -29.04 18.09
CA GLU A 58 -16.55 -30.30 17.46
C GLU A 58 -16.32 -30.14 15.95
N LEU A 59 -15.17 -30.59 15.46
CA LEU A 59 -14.77 -30.57 14.06
C LEU A 59 -14.73 -32.00 13.51
N GLY A 60 -15.11 -32.15 12.24
CA GLY A 60 -15.03 -33.42 11.50
C GLY A 60 -15.91 -34.55 12.06
N LEU A 61 -17.03 -34.24 12.74
CA LEU A 61 -17.95 -35.26 13.28
C LEU A 61 -18.39 -36.27 12.19
N TRP A 62 -18.69 -35.79 11.00
CA TRP A 62 -19.11 -36.60 9.85
C TRP A 62 -17.97 -37.38 9.16
N ALA A 63 -16.71 -37.25 9.60
CA ALA A 63 -15.57 -37.93 8.98
C ALA A 63 -15.77 -39.46 8.92
N ALA A 64 -15.43 -40.06 7.77
CA ALA A 64 -15.67 -41.46 7.45
C ALA A 64 -17.15 -41.94 7.50
N PHE A 65 -18.14 -41.04 7.53
CA PHE A 65 -19.54 -41.40 7.37
C PHE A 65 -19.76 -42.16 6.05
N ASN A 66 -20.46 -43.29 6.10
CA ASN A 66 -20.66 -44.24 5.00
C ASN A 66 -19.37 -44.79 4.33
N MET A 67 -18.19 -44.59 4.91
CA MET A 67 -16.92 -45.17 4.43
C MET A 67 -16.58 -46.50 5.14
N TYR A 68 -15.64 -47.26 4.57
CA TYR A 68 -15.08 -48.49 5.14
C TYR A 68 -16.13 -49.55 5.53
N LYS A 69 -17.11 -49.77 4.65
CA LYS A 69 -18.29 -50.64 4.91
C LYS A 69 -17.89 -52.10 5.18
N GLU A 70 -16.86 -52.61 4.52
CA GLU A 70 -16.28 -53.95 4.70
C GLU A 70 -15.64 -54.12 6.09
N ALA A 71 -15.01 -53.06 6.61
CA ALA A 71 -14.50 -53.02 7.97
C ALA A 71 -15.61 -52.83 9.02
N GLY A 72 -16.86 -52.61 8.59
CA GLY A 72 -18.00 -52.27 9.45
C GLY A 72 -17.98 -50.83 9.96
N GLY A 73 -17.45 -49.89 9.17
CA GLY A 73 -17.44 -48.45 9.42
C GLY A 73 -16.47 -47.96 10.51
N ALA A 74 -16.21 -46.65 10.48
CA ALA A 74 -15.44 -45.92 11.50
C ALA A 74 -16.10 -44.56 11.82
N PRO A 75 -17.16 -44.50 12.64
CA PRO A 75 -17.86 -43.26 12.98
C PRO A 75 -16.91 -42.18 13.52
N GLY A 76 -17.07 -40.94 13.05
CA GLY A 76 -16.19 -39.82 13.38
C GLY A 76 -14.70 -40.01 13.00
N ALA A 77 -14.40 -41.00 12.17
CA ALA A 77 -13.04 -41.53 11.92
C ALA A 77 -12.30 -41.96 13.20
N GLY A 78 -13.00 -42.41 14.25
CA GLY A 78 -12.39 -42.95 15.48
C GLY A 78 -11.67 -41.92 16.36
N VAL A 79 -11.89 -40.63 16.14
CA VAL A 79 -11.33 -39.53 16.92
C VAL A 79 -12.34 -38.39 17.02
N VAL A 80 -12.51 -37.80 18.21
CA VAL A 80 -13.23 -36.54 18.40
C VAL A 80 -12.20 -35.42 18.36
N THR A 81 -12.43 -34.39 17.56
CA THR A 81 -11.57 -33.20 17.47
C THR A 81 -12.43 -31.95 17.63
N GLY A 82 -11.93 -30.86 18.19
CA GLY A 82 -12.71 -29.61 18.25
C GLY A 82 -12.08 -28.53 19.13
N ILE A 83 -12.67 -27.33 19.09
CA ILE A 83 -12.22 -26.19 19.89
C ILE A 83 -13.08 -26.10 21.15
N GLY A 84 -12.44 -26.14 22.33
CA GLY A 84 -13.11 -26.03 23.63
C GLY A 84 -12.38 -25.06 24.56
N VAL A 85 -13.09 -24.46 25.52
CA VAL A 85 -12.48 -23.57 26.52
C VAL A 85 -12.03 -24.39 27.72
N VAL A 86 -10.78 -24.21 28.15
CA VAL A 86 -10.18 -24.86 29.33
C VAL A 86 -9.41 -23.79 30.11
N GLU A 87 -9.79 -23.58 31.38
CA GLU A 87 -9.20 -22.56 32.26
C GLU A 87 -9.21 -21.14 31.65
N GLY A 88 -10.29 -20.84 30.90
CA GLY A 88 -10.51 -19.56 30.21
C GLY A 88 -9.87 -19.43 28.82
N VAL A 89 -9.08 -20.41 28.37
CA VAL A 89 -8.34 -20.37 27.09
C VAL A 89 -8.90 -21.41 26.11
N ARG A 90 -9.07 -21.04 24.83
CA ARG A 90 -9.49 -21.99 23.78
C ARG A 90 -8.33 -22.89 23.38
N HIS A 91 -8.58 -24.19 23.43
CA HIS A 91 -7.65 -25.24 23.06
C HIS A 91 -8.20 -26.05 21.88
N MET A 92 -7.32 -26.57 21.04
CA MET A 92 -7.67 -27.65 20.10
C MET A 92 -7.58 -28.99 20.83
N ILE A 93 -8.72 -29.62 21.08
CA ILE A 93 -8.82 -30.89 21.81
C ILE A 93 -8.94 -32.02 20.80
N ILE A 94 -8.13 -33.08 20.97
CA ILE A 94 -8.02 -34.22 20.06
C ILE A 94 -8.06 -35.50 20.91
N ALA A 95 -9.18 -36.23 20.87
CA ALA A 95 -9.45 -37.39 21.73
C ALA A 95 -9.74 -38.66 20.92
N ASN A 96 -8.97 -39.73 21.09
CA ASN A 96 -9.23 -40.99 20.40
C ASN A 96 -10.47 -41.69 20.97
N ASP A 97 -11.35 -42.19 20.10
CA ASP A 97 -12.52 -42.96 20.52
C ASP A 97 -12.23 -44.47 20.49
N ALA A 98 -11.79 -44.99 21.64
CA ALA A 98 -11.54 -46.41 21.85
C ALA A 98 -12.77 -47.30 21.64
N THR A 99 -14.00 -46.76 21.59
CA THR A 99 -15.19 -47.55 21.23
C THR A 99 -15.21 -47.89 19.74
N VAL A 100 -14.69 -47.01 18.88
CA VAL A 100 -14.53 -47.21 17.43
C VAL A 100 -13.25 -47.98 17.16
N LYS A 101 -13.37 -49.31 17.00
CA LYS A 101 -12.25 -50.21 16.60
C LYS A 101 -11.00 -50.10 17.51
N ALA A 102 -11.18 -49.85 18.81
CA ALA A 102 -10.08 -49.58 19.74
C ALA A 102 -9.24 -48.33 19.39
N GLY A 103 -9.86 -47.29 18.82
CA GLY A 103 -9.21 -46.03 18.46
C GLY A 103 -8.22 -46.17 17.31
N ALA A 104 -8.34 -47.24 16.51
CA ALA A 104 -7.40 -47.53 15.42
C ALA A 104 -7.46 -46.47 14.30
N PHE A 105 -6.30 -46.09 13.78
CA PHE A 105 -6.15 -45.07 12.73
C PHE A 105 -6.55 -45.63 11.37
N PHE A 106 -7.63 -45.08 10.83
CA PHE A 106 -8.01 -45.17 9.42
C PHE A 106 -7.41 -43.98 8.65
N PRO A 107 -7.42 -43.99 7.30
CA PRO A 107 -6.92 -42.86 6.50
C PRO A 107 -7.57 -41.52 6.88
N MET A 108 -8.89 -41.52 7.09
CA MET A 108 -9.62 -40.34 7.55
C MET A 108 -9.29 -39.92 8.99
N THR A 109 -8.72 -40.80 9.84
CA THR A 109 -8.24 -40.45 11.18
C THR A 109 -7.00 -39.56 11.08
N CYS A 110 -6.04 -39.92 10.23
CA CYS A 110 -4.85 -39.11 9.92
C CYS A 110 -5.28 -37.73 9.42
N LYS A 111 -6.07 -37.70 8.35
CA LYS A 111 -6.55 -36.46 7.72
C LYS A 111 -7.31 -35.54 8.67
N LYS A 112 -8.13 -36.10 9.57
CA LYS A 112 -8.89 -35.34 10.59
C LYS A 112 -7.97 -34.72 11.66
N ILE A 113 -6.99 -35.47 12.16
CA ILE A 113 -6.04 -34.96 13.16
C ILE A 113 -5.10 -33.93 12.54
N ILE A 114 -4.59 -34.16 11.32
CA ILE A 114 -3.74 -33.19 10.62
C ILE A 114 -4.50 -31.89 10.37
N ARG A 115 -5.77 -31.94 9.95
CA ARG A 115 -6.60 -30.73 9.84
C ARG A 115 -6.75 -30.00 11.18
N ALA A 116 -6.98 -30.72 12.28
CA ALA A 116 -7.06 -30.12 13.61
C ALA A 116 -5.74 -29.44 14.01
N GLN A 117 -4.59 -30.07 13.73
CA GLN A 117 -3.26 -29.45 13.93
C GLN A 117 -3.05 -28.22 13.05
N THR A 118 -3.39 -28.27 11.75
CA THR A 118 -3.29 -27.10 10.84
C THR A 118 -4.12 -25.94 11.38
N MET A 119 -5.36 -26.18 11.81
CA MET A 119 -6.22 -25.14 12.39
C MET A 119 -5.64 -24.57 13.69
N ALA A 120 -5.08 -25.42 14.55
CA ALA A 120 -4.41 -24.99 15.77
C ALA A 120 -3.18 -24.13 15.47
N GLN A 121 -2.37 -24.51 14.47
CA GLN A 121 -1.20 -23.76 14.02
C GLN A 121 -1.59 -22.38 13.45
N MET A 122 -2.61 -22.31 12.60
CA MET A 122 -3.09 -21.07 11.98
C MET A 122 -3.53 -20.00 13.00
N ALA A 123 -4.19 -20.41 14.09
CA ALA A 123 -4.70 -19.51 15.13
C ALA A 123 -3.92 -19.60 16.46
N ARG A 124 -2.74 -20.25 16.46
CA ARG A 124 -1.89 -20.53 17.63
C ARG A 124 -2.66 -21.06 18.86
N LEU A 125 -3.61 -21.96 18.64
CA LEU A 125 -4.36 -22.62 19.72
C LEU A 125 -3.50 -23.70 20.37
N PRO A 126 -3.29 -23.68 21.71
CA PRO A 126 -2.64 -24.78 22.40
C PRO A 126 -3.44 -26.09 22.23
N LEU A 127 -2.77 -27.24 22.19
CA LEU A 127 -3.40 -28.53 21.90
C LEU A 127 -3.46 -29.46 23.12
N ILE A 128 -4.58 -30.17 23.25
CA ILE A 128 -4.79 -31.20 24.28
C ILE A 128 -5.09 -32.54 23.61
N TYR A 129 -4.22 -33.53 23.81
CA TYR A 129 -4.38 -34.87 23.27
C TYR A 129 -4.86 -35.87 24.34
N LEU A 130 -5.99 -36.52 24.12
CA LEU A 130 -6.55 -37.56 25.01
C LEU A 130 -6.45 -38.92 24.31
N VAL A 131 -5.37 -39.65 24.58
CA VAL A 131 -4.88 -40.78 23.76
C VAL A 131 -5.36 -42.12 24.31
N ASP A 132 -6.13 -42.87 23.51
CA ASP A 132 -6.53 -44.27 23.73
C ASP A 132 -6.72 -44.94 22.36
N SER A 133 -5.62 -45.40 21.77
CA SER A 133 -5.52 -45.90 20.39
C SER A 133 -4.63 -47.14 20.27
N ALA A 134 -5.16 -48.17 19.62
CA ALA A 134 -4.43 -49.38 19.24
C ALA A 134 -3.41 -49.20 18.08
N GLY A 135 -3.22 -47.98 17.57
CA GLY A 135 -2.33 -47.69 16.45
C GLY A 135 -3.00 -47.83 15.07
N VAL A 136 -2.23 -48.18 14.04
CA VAL A 136 -2.69 -48.26 12.63
C VAL A 136 -3.74 -49.36 12.43
N PHE A 137 -4.82 -49.06 11.68
CA PHE A 137 -5.74 -50.09 11.18
C PHE A 137 -5.06 -50.90 10.06
N LEU A 138 -4.33 -51.95 10.46
CA LEU A 138 -3.41 -52.73 9.60
C LEU A 138 -3.96 -53.13 8.20
N PRO A 139 -5.25 -53.46 7.99
CA PRO A 139 -5.79 -53.74 6.66
C PRO A 139 -5.76 -52.57 5.65
N MET A 140 -5.45 -51.35 6.09
CA MET A 140 -5.36 -50.13 5.27
C MET A 140 -4.03 -49.39 5.52
N GLN A 141 -2.97 -50.10 5.89
CA GLN A 141 -1.68 -49.51 6.28
C GLN A 141 -1.02 -48.64 5.20
N GLU A 142 -1.24 -48.93 3.92
CA GLU A 142 -0.72 -48.15 2.78
C GLU A 142 -1.38 -46.79 2.60
N ASP A 143 -2.61 -46.61 3.09
CA ASP A 143 -3.35 -45.35 3.11
C ASP A 143 -3.26 -44.64 4.49
N VAL A 144 -2.31 -45.06 5.35
CA VAL A 144 -2.17 -44.56 6.73
C VAL A 144 -0.71 -44.24 7.12
N PHE A 145 0.29 -44.85 6.47
CA PHE A 145 1.69 -44.81 6.93
C PHE A 145 2.68 -44.01 6.06
N PRO A 146 2.76 -44.17 4.73
CA PRO A 146 3.94 -43.77 3.96
C PRO A 146 4.05 -42.30 3.51
N ASP A 147 2.95 -41.58 3.29
CA ASP A 147 2.98 -40.28 2.56
C ASP A 147 3.03 -39.03 3.49
N THR A 148 2.91 -37.85 2.88
CA THR A 148 3.18 -36.53 3.45
C THR A 148 1.99 -35.94 4.23
N ASP A 149 0.79 -36.51 4.08
CA ASP A 149 -0.43 -36.27 4.88
C ASP A 149 -0.92 -37.52 5.62
N ASP A 150 -0.04 -38.51 5.81
CA ASP A 150 -0.29 -39.73 6.58
C ASP A 150 0.01 -39.58 8.08
N PHE A 151 -0.10 -40.67 8.85
CA PHE A 151 0.22 -40.74 10.29
C PHE A 151 1.61 -40.17 10.62
N GLY A 152 2.56 -40.30 9.69
CA GLY A 152 3.90 -39.70 9.76
C GLY A 152 3.90 -38.17 9.94
N ARG A 153 2.89 -37.48 9.40
CA ARG A 153 2.78 -36.03 9.43
C ARG A 153 2.40 -35.49 10.81
N ILE A 154 1.66 -36.26 11.59
CA ILE A 154 1.12 -35.81 12.89
C ILE A 154 2.27 -35.47 13.85
N PHE A 155 3.20 -36.40 14.05
CA PHE A 155 4.34 -36.20 14.96
C PHE A 155 5.37 -35.20 14.43
N ARG A 156 5.52 -35.04 13.11
CA ARG A 156 6.27 -33.90 12.53
C ARG A 156 5.64 -32.58 12.95
N ASN A 157 4.31 -32.45 12.82
CA ASN A 157 3.60 -31.23 13.20
C ASN A 157 3.68 -30.98 14.71
N ASN A 158 3.62 -32.02 15.56
CA ASN A 158 3.83 -31.86 17.01
C ASN A 158 5.16 -31.17 17.32
N ALA A 159 6.28 -31.70 16.80
CA ALA A 159 7.61 -31.13 17.03
C ALA A 159 7.75 -29.70 16.48
N VAL A 160 7.13 -29.39 15.33
CA VAL A 160 7.15 -28.05 14.73
C VAL A 160 6.33 -27.05 15.53
N MET A 161 5.11 -27.40 15.97
CA MET A 161 4.26 -26.51 16.78
C MET A 161 4.88 -26.20 18.16
N SER A 162 5.55 -27.18 18.78
CA SER A 162 6.34 -26.97 20.01
C SER A 162 7.47 -25.95 19.78
N ALA A 163 8.24 -26.12 18.69
CA ALA A 163 9.31 -25.18 18.32
C ALA A 163 8.79 -23.78 17.93
N GLU A 164 7.56 -23.68 17.41
CA GLU A 164 6.85 -22.42 17.16
C GLU A 164 6.24 -21.80 18.43
N GLY A 165 6.39 -22.41 19.60
CA GLY A 165 5.88 -21.93 20.88
C GLY A 165 4.36 -22.06 21.01
N ILE A 166 3.76 -23.11 20.46
CA ILE A 166 2.34 -23.47 20.62
C ILE A 166 2.28 -24.66 21.59
N PRO A 167 1.85 -24.47 22.86
CA PRO A 167 1.93 -25.51 23.88
C PRO A 167 1.05 -26.73 23.59
N GLN A 168 1.56 -27.91 23.92
CA GLN A 168 0.91 -29.20 23.70
C GLN A 168 1.00 -30.05 24.96
N ILE A 169 -0.14 -30.55 25.42
CA ILE A 169 -0.24 -31.45 26.57
C ILE A 169 -0.95 -32.73 26.15
N SER A 170 -0.46 -33.88 26.61
CA SER A 170 -1.08 -35.17 26.30
C SER A 170 -1.38 -35.98 27.55
N ALA A 171 -2.51 -36.69 27.53
CA ALA A 171 -2.90 -37.67 28.52
C ALA A 171 -3.08 -39.02 27.82
N ILE A 172 -2.25 -40.00 28.19
CA ILE A 172 -2.39 -41.40 27.75
C ILE A 172 -3.39 -42.06 28.69
N MET A 173 -4.62 -42.16 28.19
CA MET A 173 -5.79 -42.66 28.92
C MET A 173 -6.20 -44.04 28.41
N GLY A 174 -5.23 -44.78 27.85
CA GLY A 174 -5.40 -46.17 27.50
C GLY A 174 -4.25 -46.76 26.71
N PHE A 175 -4.53 -47.40 25.57
CA PHE A 175 -3.45 -47.98 24.75
C PHE A 175 -2.79 -46.93 23.85
N CYS A 176 -1.50 -47.08 23.59
CA CYS A 176 -0.70 -46.18 22.78
C CYS A 176 0.44 -46.97 22.10
N VAL A 177 0.18 -47.46 20.88
CA VAL A 177 0.96 -48.56 20.27
C VAL A 177 1.74 -48.11 19.03
N ALA A 178 2.98 -48.59 18.92
CA ALA A 178 3.89 -48.37 17.79
C ALA A 178 4.06 -46.88 17.48
N GLY A 179 3.79 -46.44 16.25
CA GLY A 179 3.87 -45.02 15.86
C GLY A 179 2.96 -44.10 16.67
N GLY A 180 1.89 -44.63 17.27
CA GLY A 180 1.03 -43.89 18.19
C GLY A 180 1.77 -43.41 19.44
N GLY A 181 2.81 -44.12 19.87
CA GLY A 181 3.65 -43.75 21.00
C GLY A 181 4.49 -42.48 20.79
N TYR A 182 4.77 -42.08 19.55
CA TYR A 182 5.50 -40.84 19.27
C TYR A 182 4.65 -39.58 19.44
N LEU A 183 3.33 -39.67 19.21
CA LEU A 183 2.40 -38.53 19.31
C LEU A 183 2.42 -37.88 20.71
N PRO A 184 2.18 -38.61 21.83
CA PRO A 184 2.23 -37.99 23.15
C PRO A 184 3.65 -37.60 23.56
N VAL A 185 4.67 -38.39 23.18
CA VAL A 185 6.08 -38.17 23.55
C VAL A 185 6.72 -36.97 22.84
N LEU A 186 6.04 -36.39 21.85
CA LEU A 186 6.42 -35.13 21.18
C LEU A 186 5.50 -33.95 21.55
N CYS A 187 4.72 -34.09 22.62
CA CYS A 187 4.07 -32.97 23.32
C CYS A 187 4.96 -32.46 24.47
N ASP A 188 4.72 -31.24 24.94
CA ASP A 188 5.56 -30.56 25.94
C ASP A 188 5.31 -31.04 27.38
N THR A 189 4.25 -31.83 27.62
CA THR A 189 3.92 -32.44 28.92
C THR A 189 3.07 -33.70 28.74
N LEU A 190 3.41 -34.75 29.51
CA LEU A 190 2.81 -36.08 29.43
C LEU A 190 2.20 -36.55 30.77
N LEU A 191 0.91 -36.89 30.73
CA LEU A 191 0.20 -37.63 31.77
C LEU A 191 -0.13 -39.05 31.30
N MET A 192 -0.25 -40.02 32.21
CA MET A 192 -0.70 -41.38 31.89
C MET A 192 -1.43 -42.05 33.06
N THR A 193 -2.58 -42.67 32.78
CA THR A 193 -3.40 -43.37 33.78
C THR A 193 -2.94 -44.81 34.04
N GLU A 194 -3.18 -45.35 35.22
CA GLU A 194 -2.89 -46.75 35.55
C GLU A 194 -3.72 -47.73 34.69
N GLY A 195 -3.10 -48.86 34.31
CA GLY A 195 -3.71 -49.79 33.34
C GLY A 195 -3.76 -49.26 31.89
N SER A 196 -3.11 -48.13 31.60
CA SER A 196 -2.73 -47.71 30.25
C SER A 196 -1.42 -48.39 29.81
N GLY A 197 -1.16 -48.46 28.49
CA GLY A 197 0.00 -49.13 27.93
C GLY A 197 0.61 -48.39 26.75
N LEU A 198 1.88 -47.97 26.88
CA LEU A 198 2.66 -47.24 25.88
C LEU A 198 3.85 -48.11 25.42
N TYR A 199 3.93 -48.46 24.13
CA TYR A 199 5.05 -49.27 23.64
C TYR A 199 5.24 -49.22 22.12
N LEU A 200 6.50 -49.21 21.67
CA LEU A 200 6.85 -49.30 20.25
C LEU A 200 6.47 -50.66 19.61
N ALA A 201 6.43 -51.71 20.43
CA ALA A 201 5.99 -53.05 20.05
C ALA A 201 5.26 -53.69 21.24
N GLY A 202 4.00 -54.10 21.06
CA GLY A 202 3.24 -54.78 22.11
C GLY A 202 3.71 -56.22 22.35
N GLN A 203 3.28 -56.84 23.46
CA GLN A 203 3.71 -58.17 23.92
C GLN A 203 3.80 -59.21 22.79
N ALA A 204 2.78 -59.28 21.93
CA ALA A 204 2.71 -60.26 20.84
C ALA A 204 3.86 -60.12 19.84
N LEU A 205 4.28 -58.89 19.53
CA LEU A 205 5.41 -58.61 18.63
C LEU A 205 6.75 -58.79 19.35
N VAL A 206 6.85 -58.41 20.63
CA VAL A 206 8.03 -58.69 21.48
C VAL A 206 8.30 -60.19 21.56
N LYS A 207 7.26 -60.98 21.85
CA LYS A 207 7.32 -62.45 21.88
C LYS A 207 7.66 -63.05 20.52
N ALA A 208 7.10 -62.53 19.44
CA ALA A 208 7.39 -63.02 18.09
C ALA A 208 8.82 -62.68 17.61
N ALA A 209 9.35 -61.52 17.99
CA ALA A 209 10.65 -61.02 17.52
C ALA A 209 11.84 -61.54 18.34
N ILE A 210 11.70 -61.61 19.67
CA ILE A 210 12.81 -61.97 20.59
C ILE A 210 12.48 -63.09 21.59
N GLY A 211 11.28 -63.66 21.55
CA GLY A 211 10.89 -64.80 22.41
C GLY A 211 10.62 -64.45 23.88
N GLN A 212 10.61 -63.17 24.25
CA GLN A 212 10.35 -62.71 25.62
C GLN A 212 8.85 -62.77 25.93
N ASP A 213 8.49 -63.43 27.03
CA ASP A 213 7.19 -63.32 27.68
C ASP A 213 7.25 -62.18 28.72
N VAL A 214 6.29 -61.24 28.65
CA VAL A 214 6.19 -60.03 29.48
C VAL A 214 4.75 -59.50 29.43
N SER A 215 4.25 -58.90 30.52
CA SER A 215 2.91 -58.27 30.55
C SER A 215 2.91 -56.80 30.11
N ASP A 216 1.73 -56.22 29.84
CA ASP A 216 1.62 -54.81 29.40
C ASP A 216 2.19 -53.82 30.44
N GLU A 217 1.93 -54.03 31.74
CA GLU A 217 2.40 -53.13 32.79
C GLU A 217 3.92 -53.22 32.97
N GLU A 218 4.51 -54.41 32.81
CA GLU A 218 5.97 -54.62 32.82
C GLU A 218 6.66 -54.06 31.57
N LEU A 219 6.00 -54.12 30.41
CA LEU A 219 6.53 -53.71 29.11
C LEU A 219 6.41 -52.20 28.84
N GLY A 220 5.33 -51.58 29.33
CA GLY A 220 4.95 -50.21 28.96
C GLY A 220 3.87 -49.60 29.85
N GLY A 221 3.78 -50.04 31.11
CA GLY A 221 2.81 -49.54 32.08
C GLY A 221 3.12 -48.14 32.60
N ALA A 222 2.10 -47.49 33.18
CA ALA A 222 2.24 -46.17 33.77
C ALA A 222 3.25 -46.15 34.92
N GLN A 223 3.39 -47.23 35.69
CA GLN A 223 4.43 -47.32 36.72
C GLN A 223 5.84 -47.39 36.09
N MET A 224 6.00 -48.19 35.04
CA MET A 224 7.29 -48.38 34.37
C MET A 224 7.78 -47.05 33.76
N HIS A 225 6.90 -46.33 33.05
CA HIS A 225 7.28 -45.07 32.42
C HIS A 225 7.59 -43.94 33.42
N ALA A 226 6.90 -43.88 34.56
CA ALA A 226 7.18 -42.87 35.59
C ALA A 226 8.43 -43.17 36.45
N GLN A 227 8.81 -44.45 36.61
CA GLN A 227 9.86 -44.85 37.57
C GLN A 227 11.14 -45.41 36.96
N ILE A 228 11.09 -45.92 35.72
CA ILE A 228 12.21 -46.63 35.08
C ILE A 228 12.66 -45.93 33.81
N SER A 229 11.75 -45.63 32.87
CA SER A 229 12.15 -44.99 31.60
C SER A 229 12.14 -43.46 31.63
N GLY A 230 11.41 -42.83 32.56
CA GLY A 230 11.25 -41.38 32.63
C GLY A 230 10.54 -40.79 31.41
N THR A 231 9.61 -41.53 30.80
CA THR A 231 8.94 -41.14 29.54
C THR A 231 7.64 -40.36 29.77
N ILE A 232 7.10 -40.35 30.99
CA ILE A 232 5.93 -39.55 31.37
C ILE A 232 6.28 -38.67 32.56
N ASP A 233 5.72 -37.46 32.62
CA ASP A 233 5.93 -36.53 33.72
C ASP A 233 5.01 -36.86 34.91
N PHE A 234 3.79 -37.31 34.62
CA PHE A 234 2.74 -37.53 35.63
C PHE A 234 2.04 -38.88 35.47
N ARG A 235 2.18 -39.75 36.48
CA ARG A 235 1.32 -40.91 36.68
C ARG A 235 0.02 -40.50 37.39
N GLU A 236 -1.08 -41.12 36.98
CA GLU A 236 -2.43 -40.89 37.50
C GLU A 236 -3.17 -42.21 37.77
N PRO A 237 -4.08 -42.27 38.76
CA PRO A 237 -4.84 -43.50 39.05
C PRO A 237 -5.95 -43.76 38.02
N ASP A 238 -6.62 -42.73 37.53
CA ASP A 238 -7.85 -42.80 36.74
C ASP A 238 -8.02 -41.60 35.80
N ASP A 239 -9.03 -41.67 34.92
CA ASP A 239 -9.31 -40.66 33.91
C ASP A 239 -9.65 -39.30 34.54
N GLU A 240 -10.45 -39.29 35.61
CA GLU A 240 -10.90 -38.10 36.31
C GLU A 240 -9.75 -37.34 36.99
N SER A 241 -8.87 -38.04 37.73
CA SER A 241 -7.69 -37.44 38.36
C SER A 241 -6.71 -36.88 37.31
N CYS A 242 -6.59 -37.59 36.18
CA CYS A 242 -5.76 -37.15 35.06
C CYS A 242 -6.29 -35.86 34.43
N ILE A 243 -7.61 -35.73 34.23
CA ILE A 243 -8.23 -34.50 33.71
C ILE A 243 -8.08 -33.35 34.73
N GLU A 244 -8.23 -33.61 36.03
CA GLU A 244 -7.99 -32.59 37.07
C GLU A 244 -6.55 -32.07 37.04
N ARG A 245 -5.54 -32.94 36.95
CA ARG A 245 -4.14 -32.49 36.85
C ARG A 245 -3.84 -31.81 35.52
N LEU A 246 -4.40 -32.29 34.40
CA LEU A 246 -4.26 -31.66 33.07
C LEU A 246 -4.77 -30.21 33.10
N ARG A 247 -6.00 -29.98 33.59
CA ARG A 247 -6.55 -28.63 33.82
C ARG A 247 -5.65 -27.81 34.75
N SER A 248 -5.20 -28.40 35.85
CA SER A 248 -4.29 -27.74 36.79
C SER A 248 -2.98 -27.31 36.12
N LEU A 249 -2.41 -28.10 35.20
CA LEU A 249 -1.18 -27.78 34.48
C LEU A 249 -1.40 -26.63 33.50
N VAL A 250 -2.43 -26.72 32.66
CA VAL A 250 -2.85 -25.65 31.73
C VAL A 250 -3.05 -24.32 32.46
N ALA A 251 -3.67 -24.32 33.64
CA ALA A 251 -3.87 -23.11 34.45
C ALA A 251 -2.56 -22.38 34.85
N LYS A 252 -1.41 -23.06 34.82
CA LYS A 252 -0.09 -22.52 35.21
C LYS A 252 0.75 -21.99 34.03
N TYR A 253 0.33 -22.22 32.78
CA TYR A 253 1.11 -21.79 31.62
C TYR A 253 1.15 -20.24 31.50
N PRO A 254 2.30 -19.66 31.12
CA PRO A 254 2.42 -18.23 30.83
C PRO A 254 1.70 -17.87 29.52
N ASP A 255 1.59 -16.57 29.23
CA ASP A 255 0.83 -16.04 28.10
C ASP A 255 -0.59 -16.63 27.96
N ARG A 256 -1.37 -16.38 29.01
CA ARG A 256 -2.77 -16.02 28.80
C ARG A 256 -2.80 -14.72 27.99
N ALA A 257 -2.64 -14.82 26.68
CA ALA A 257 -2.98 -13.76 25.74
C ALA A 257 -4.42 -13.36 26.08
N ALA A 258 -4.57 -12.18 26.70
CA ALA A 258 -5.85 -11.79 27.23
C ALA A 258 -6.82 -11.66 26.05
N VAL A 259 -7.79 -12.58 25.97
CA VAL A 259 -8.92 -12.48 25.05
C VAL A 259 -9.47 -11.08 25.27
N VAL A 260 -9.30 -10.17 24.31
CA VAL A 260 -9.70 -8.75 24.46
C VAL A 260 -11.18 -8.75 24.80
N ASP A 261 -11.53 -8.31 26.01
CA ASP A 261 -12.49 -9.09 26.82
C ASP A 261 -13.80 -9.36 26.08
N ALA A 262 -14.22 -10.62 26.05
CA ALA A 262 -15.53 -11.00 25.53
C ALA A 262 -16.67 -10.36 26.35
N ALA A 263 -16.38 -9.89 27.57
CA ALA A 263 -17.25 -9.03 28.39
C ALA A 263 -17.11 -7.52 28.10
N GLU A 264 -15.99 -7.03 27.57
CA GLU A 264 -15.86 -5.63 27.09
C GLU A 264 -16.48 -5.44 25.69
N ARG A 265 -16.35 -6.45 24.81
CA ARG A 265 -17.04 -6.49 23.51
C ARG A 265 -18.54 -6.60 23.71
N LYS A 266 -19.24 -5.46 23.64
CA LYS A 266 -20.72 -5.36 23.70
C LYS A 266 -21.41 -6.10 22.55
N ARG A 267 -21.54 -7.43 22.67
CA ARG A 267 -22.32 -8.29 21.77
C ARG A 267 -23.74 -7.73 21.64
N GLN A 268 -24.13 -7.34 20.44
CA GLN A 268 -25.52 -6.99 20.14
C GLN A 268 -26.34 -8.25 19.86
N HIS A 269 -27.66 -8.11 19.83
CA HIS A 269 -28.53 -9.10 19.19
C HIS A 269 -28.39 -9.01 17.66
N PRO A 270 -28.64 -10.10 16.91
CA PRO A 270 -28.71 -10.02 15.46
C PRO A 270 -29.84 -9.07 15.02
N HIS A 271 -29.70 -8.45 13.85
CA HIS A 271 -30.71 -7.50 13.37
C HIS A 271 -32.06 -8.16 13.05
N ARG A 272 -32.01 -9.41 12.58
CA ARG A 272 -33.18 -10.25 12.29
C ARG A 272 -33.08 -11.57 13.08
N ASP A 273 -34.23 -12.19 13.38
CA ASP A 273 -34.26 -13.47 14.11
C ASP A 273 -33.54 -14.57 13.29
N PRO A 274 -32.56 -15.31 13.85
CA PRO A 274 -31.90 -16.40 13.13
C PRO A 274 -32.84 -17.52 12.66
N GLU A 275 -34.01 -17.69 13.27
CA GLU A 275 -35.04 -18.64 12.80
C GLU A 275 -35.63 -18.26 11.43
N ASP A 276 -35.62 -16.97 11.06
CA ASP A 276 -36.16 -16.51 9.77
C ASP A 276 -35.36 -17.02 8.57
N ILE A 277 -34.12 -17.50 8.76
CA ILE A 277 -33.29 -18.11 7.70
C ILE A 277 -34.05 -19.19 6.94
N TYR A 278 -34.85 -20.02 7.64
CA TYR A 278 -35.66 -21.07 7.04
C TYR A 278 -36.86 -20.57 6.21
N SER A 279 -37.22 -19.29 6.34
CA SER A 279 -38.25 -18.63 5.53
C SER A 279 -37.67 -17.87 4.33
N VAL A 280 -36.42 -17.41 4.45
CA VAL A 280 -35.71 -16.62 3.43
C VAL A 280 -35.04 -17.53 2.40
N PHE A 281 -34.34 -18.57 2.84
CA PHE A 281 -33.56 -19.43 1.96
C PHE A 281 -34.44 -20.36 1.12
N THR A 282 -34.04 -20.57 -0.14
CA THR A 282 -34.62 -21.61 -1.01
C THR A 282 -33.57 -22.20 -1.95
N ASP A 283 -33.50 -23.54 -1.98
CA ASP A 283 -32.66 -24.33 -2.87
C ASP A 283 -33.40 -24.74 -4.16
N LYS A 284 -34.72 -24.48 -4.23
CA LYS A 284 -35.61 -24.98 -5.28
C LYS A 284 -35.22 -24.40 -6.66
N PRO A 285 -35.04 -25.25 -7.69
CA PRO A 285 -34.62 -24.79 -9.01
C PRO A 285 -35.48 -23.66 -9.57
N GLY A 286 -34.82 -22.57 -10.00
CA GLY A 286 -35.46 -21.38 -10.55
C GLY A 286 -36.05 -20.39 -9.52
N GLN A 287 -36.07 -20.73 -8.22
CA GLN A 287 -36.41 -19.77 -7.17
C GLN A 287 -35.21 -18.88 -6.82
N GLN A 288 -35.49 -17.76 -6.16
CA GLN A 288 -34.53 -16.71 -5.83
C GLN A 288 -34.75 -16.24 -4.39
N TYR A 289 -33.68 -15.83 -3.71
CA TYR A 289 -33.73 -15.14 -2.42
C TYR A 289 -32.67 -14.02 -2.39
N ASP A 290 -32.80 -13.06 -1.47
CA ASP A 290 -31.77 -12.04 -1.28
C ASP A 290 -30.79 -12.46 -0.17
N VAL A 291 -29.51 -12.54 -0.48
CA VAL A 291 -28.49 -12.89 0.51
C VAL A 291 -28.33 -11.81 1.60
N LYS A 292 -28.74 -10.55 1.35
CA LYS A 292 -28.75 -9.47 2.36
C LYS A 292 -29.69 -9.78 3.54
N GLU A 293 -30.76 -10.54 3.31
CA GLU A 293 -31.68 -11.00 4.35
C GLU A 293 -31.03 -12.07 5.24
N ILE A 294 -30.26 -13.00 4.64
CA ILE A 294 -29.47 -13.98 5.41
C ILE A 294 -28.37 -13.30 6.22
N ILE A 295 -27.68 -12.31 5.63
CA ILE A 295 -26.69 -11.47 6.34
C ILE A 295 -27.34 -10.78 7.55
N SER A 296 -28.56 -10.26 7.39
CA SER A 296 -29.31 -9.59 8.48
C SER A 296 -29.66 -10.50 9.67
N CYS A 297 -29.79 -11.82 9.44
CA CYS A 297 -29.94 -12.81 10.51
C CYS A 297 -28.63 -13.16 11.25
N ILE A 298 -27.48 -12.76 10.67
CA ILE A 298 -26.14 -13.15 11.14
C ILE A 298 -25.40 -11.96 11.78
N VAL A 299 -25.52 -10.75 11.23
CA VAL A 299 -24.81 -9.55 11.71
C VAL A 299 -25.50 -8.88 12.90
N ASP A 300 -24.71 -8.13 13.66
CA ASP A 300 -25.15 -7.33 14.80
C ASP A 300 -26.18 -6.25 14.41
N THR A 301 -27.04 -5.86 15.36
CA THR A 301 -27.89 -4.68 15.21
C THR A 301 -27.07 -3.41 15.42
N GLY A 302 -27.03 -2.55 14.40
CA GLY A 302 -26.54 -1.18 14.47
C GLY A 302 -27.69 -0.16 14.47
N SER A 303 -27.34 1.13 14.37
CA SER A 303 -28.30 2.19 14.04
C SER A 303 -27.79 3.05 12.89
N ARG A 304 -28.72 3.58 12.09
CA ARG A 304 -28.45 4.52 10.99
C ARG A 304 -29.39 5.72 11.11
N THR A 305 -28.91 6.90 10.71
CA THR A 305 -29.74 8.10 10.66
C THR A 305 -30.50 8.16 9.33
N VAL A 306 -31.82 8.15 9.38
CA VAL A 306 -32.72 8.30 8.22
C VAL A 306 -33.62 9.50 8.48
N ASP A 307 -33.64 10.48 7.56
CA ASP A 307 -34.38 11.75 7.67
C ASP A 307 -34.18 12.55 8.98
N GLY A 308 -33.09 12.26 9.71
CA GLY A 308 -32.73 12.88 10.98
C GLY A 308 -33.03 12.04 12.23
N GLU A 309 -33.79 10.95 12.10
CA GLU A 309 -34.08 10.01 13.19
C GLU A 309 -33.13 8.80 13.17
N GLN A 310 -32.78 8.23 14.32
CA GLN A 310 -32.04 6.97 14.36
C GLN A 310 -32.98 5.78 14.29
N VAL A 311 -32.77 4.93 13.28
CA VAL A 311 -33.49 3.68 13.04
C VAL A 311 -32.53 2.51 13.25
N LEU A 312 -33.02 1.40 13.81
CA LEU A 312 -32.25 0.16 13.92
C LEU A 312 -32.04 -0.45 12.52
N ALA A 313 -30.82 -0.91 12.26
CA ALA A 313 -30.37 -1.41 10.96
C ALA A 313 -29.40 -2.59 11.16
N PRO A 314 -29.12 -3.42 10.14
CA PRO A 314 -28.00 -4.35 10.22
C PRO A 314 -26.68 -3.57 10.24
N ASP A 315 -25.73 -3.98 11.09
CA ASP A 315 -24.33 -3.55 11.07
C ASP A 315 -23.64 -4.20 9.86
N PHE A 316 -24.00 -3.73 8.66
CA PHE A 316 -23.50 -4.17 7.36
C PHE A 316 -23.40 -2.99 6.38
N ASP A 317 -22.20 -2.44 6.23
CA ASP A 317 -21.87 -1.37 5.28
C ASP A 317 -21.39 -1.98 3.95
N GLU A 318 -22.24 -1.96 2.93
CA GLU A 318 -21.98 -2.63 1.66
C GLU A 318 -20.94 -1.89 0.81
N TYR A 319 -19.90 -2.61 0.42
CA TYR A 319 -18.84 -2.14 -0.45
C TYR A 319 -19.26 -2.20 -1.91
N LYS A 320 -19.27 -1.05 -2.59
CA LYS A 320 -19.67 -0.90 -4.00
C LYS A 320 -21.03 -1.57 -4.29
N GLU A 321 -22.08 -1.24 -3.53
CA GLU A 321 -23.43 -1.83 -3.67
C GLU A 321 -23.94 -1.82 -5.12
N GLU A 322 -23.79 -0.72 -5.85
CA GLU A 322 -24.34 -0.55 -7.20
C GLU A 322 -23.58 -1.32 -8.31
N TYR A 323 -22.36 -1.78 -8.05
CA TYR A 323 -21.46 -2.43 -9.02
C TYR A 323 -21.25 -3.91 -8.66
N GLY A 324 -20.99 -4.78 -9.65
CA GLY A 324 -20.68 -6.19 -9.39
C GLY A 324 -21.74 -6.92 -8.56
N GLN A 325 -23.02 -6.62 -8.77
CA GLN A 325 -24.14 -6.95 -7.87
C GLN A 325 -24.40 -8.45 -7.65
N SER A 326 -23.79 -9.33 -8.46
CA SER A 326 -23.84 -10.79 -8.26
C SER A 326 -22.97 -11.28 -7.09
N LEU A 327 -22.04 -10.46 -6.59
CA LEU A 327 -21.38 -10.65 -5.30
C LEU A 327 -21.69 -9.46 -4.38
N VAL A 328 -22.32 -9.76 -3.23
CA VAL A 328 -22.48 -8.82 -2.11
C VAL A 328 -21.19 -8.86 -1.30
N CYS A 329 -20.57 -7.70 -1.11
CA CYS A 329 -19.33 -7.52 -0.36
C CYS A 329 -19.55 -6.39 0.64
N GLY A 330 -19.14 -6.51 1.91
CA GLY A 330 -19.33 -5.40 2.86
C GLY A 330 -18.74 -5.65 4.24
N TYR A 331 -18.52 -4.56 4.98
CA TYR A 331 -18.00 -4.61 6.35
C TYR A 331 -19.14 -4.80 7.34
N ALA A 332 -18.94 -5.61 8.37
CA ALA A 332 -19.96 -5.94 9.36
C ALA A 332 -19.38 -6.10 10.77
N LYS A 333 -20.28 -6.28 11.76
CA LYS A 333 -19.94 -6.93 13.02
C LYS A 333 -20.76 -8.19 13.26
N ILE A 334 -20.12 -9.21 13.83
CA ILE A 334 -20.76 -10.46 14.26
C ILE A 334 -20.28 -10.74 15.69
N GLY A 335 -21.18 -10.61 16.68
CA GLY A 335 -20.84 -10.76 18.10
C GLY A 335 -19.83 -9.72 18.60
N GLY A 336 -19.86 -8.50 18.07
CA GLY A 336 -18.88 -7.45 18.33
C GLY A 336 -17.53 -7.59 17.61
N HIS A 337 -17.28 -8.69 16.88
CA HIS A 337 -16.09 -8.83 16.03
C HIS A 337 -16.31 -8.13 14.69
N ALA A 338 -15.40 -7.25 14.28
CA ALA A 338 -15.41 -6.68 12.93
C ALA A 338 -14.98 -7.74 11.89
N CYS A 339 -15.71 -7.86 10.80
CA CYS A 339 -15.41 -8.77 9.70
C CYS A 339 -15.80 -8.17 8.33
N GLY A 340 -15.17 -8.62 7.26
CA GLY A 340 -15.69 -8.48 5.90
C GLY A 340 -16.57 -9.69 5.57
N ILE A 341 -17.64 -9.48 4.81
CA ILE A 341 -18.48 -10.56 4.27
C ILE A 341 -18.40 -10.52 2.75
N VAL A 342 -18.24 -11.68 2.12
CA VAL A 342 -18.34 -11.88 0.66
C VAL A 342 -19.35 -13.00 0.39
N ALA A 343 -20.43 -12.70 -0.32
CA ALA A 343 -21.59 -13.57 -0.45
C ALA A 343 -22.13 -13.63 -1.88
N ASN A 344 -22.51 -14.82 -2.35
CA ASN A 344 -23.18 -14.97 -3.63
C ASN A 344 -24.61 -14.42 -3.57
N GLN A 345 -24.99 -13.58 -4.53
CA GLN A 345 -26.36 -13.09 -4.62
C GLN A 345 -27.27 -14.12 -5.31
N ALA A 346 -28.33 -14.54 -4.62
CA ALA A 346 -29.25 -15.59 -5.06
C ALA A 346 -30.52 -15.06 -5.77
N LYS A 347 -30.53 -13.76 -6.13
CA LYS A 347 -31.52 -13.13 -7.01
C LYS A 347 -30.87 -12.55 -8.26
N MET A 348 -31.69 -12.28 -9.28
CA MET A 348 -31.27 -11.52 -10.47
C MET A 348 -30.84 -10.10 -10.05
N SER A 349 -29.77 -9.61 -10.66
CA SER A 349 -29.26 -8.25 -10.44
C SER A 349 -29.04 -7.55 -11.78
N GLU A 350 -29.10 -6.21 -11.77
CA GLU A 350 -28.81 -5.42 -12.96
C GLU A 350 -27.32 -5.08 -13.03
N ARG A 351 -26.75 -5.16 -14.23
CA ARG A 351 -25.39 -4.71 -14.52
C ARG A 351 -25.43 -3.62 -15.60
N GLN A 352 -24.82 -2.48 -15.30
CA GLN A 352 -24.63 -1.39 -16.25
C GLN A 352 -23.33 -1.60 -17.03
N LEU A 353 -23.37 -1.41 -18.34
CA LEU A 353 -22.25 -1.60 -19.25
C LEU A 353 -21.90 -0.25 -19.93
N PRO A 354 -20.62 0.04 -20.20
CA PRO A 354 -20.22 1.16 -21.05
C PRO A 354 -20.67 0.89 -22.48
N GLY A 355 -21.86 1.40 -22.83
CA GLY A 355 -22.42 1.27 -24.16
C GLY A 355 -21.75 2.19 -25.18
N GLY A 356 -22.10 2.02 -26.45
CA GLY A 356 -21.57 2.85 -27.55
C GLY A 356 -22.16 4.27 -27.57
N LYS A 357 -22.24 4.88 -28.75
CA LYS A 357 -22.73 6.26 -28.97
C LYS A 357 -24.18 6.55 -28.54
N ALA A 358 -24.88 5.58 -27.96
CA ALA A 358 -26.22 5.72 -27.37
C ALA A 358 -26.19 5.86 -25.82
N GLY A 359 -25.01 5.83 -25.19
CA GLY A 359 -24.86 5.83 -23.73
C GLY A 359 -24.89 4.42 -23.11
N PRO A 360 -24.83 4.30 -21.78
CA PRO A 360 -24.74 3.02 -21.07
C PRO A 360 -25.92 2.09 -21.36
N SER A 361 -25.63 0.80 -21.54
CA SER A 361 -26.65 -0.25 -21.66
C SER A 361 -26.82 -1.01 -20.34
N LYS A 362 -27.97 -1.69 -20.18
CA LYS A 362 -28.22 -2.61 -19.07
C LYS A 362 -28.17 -4.06 -19.55
N SER A 363 -27.67 -4.92 -18.67
CA SER A 363 -27.72 -6.38 -18.76
C SER A 363 -28.23 -6.94 -17.43
N VAL A 364 -28.66 -8.21 -17.42
CA VAL A 364 -29.14 -8.89 -16.20
C VAL A 364 -28.18 -10.01 -15.86
N ASN A 365 -27.63 -9.95 -14.65
CA ASN A 365 -26.80 -11.00 -14.09
C ASN A 365 -27.69 -12.12 -13.52
N MET A 366 -27.37 -13.36 -13.85
CA MET A 366 -28.08 -14.55 -13.38
C MET A 366 -27.83 -14.80 -11.88
N PRO A 367 -28.83 -15.30 -11.12
CA PRO A 367 -28.64 -15.69 -9.73
C PRO A 367 -27.49 -16.70 -9.57
N LYS A 368 -26.72 -16.59 -8.48
CA LYS A 368 -25.68 -17.56 -8.07
C LYS A 368 -24.46 -17.65 -9.01
N VAL A 369 -24.40 -16.85 -10.08
CA VAL A 369 -23.31 -16.83 -11.07
C VAL A 369 -22.36 -15.67 -10.80
N ILE A 370 -21.05 -15.92 -10.80
CA ILE A 370 -20.01 -14.89 -10.68
C ILE A 370 -19.72 -14.28 -12.06
N TYR A 371 -19.59 -12.95 -12.12
CA TYR A 371 -19.29 -12.17 -13.32
C TYR A 371 -17.96 -11.43 -13.15
N ASP A 372 -17.42 -10.90 -14.24
CA ASP A 372 -16.13 -10.21 -14.25
C ASP A 372 -16.13 -8.96 -13.35
N ASP A 373 -17.20 -8.16 -13.40
CA ASP A 373 -17.38 -6.99 -12.54
C ASP A 373 -17.52 -7.34 -11.06
N SER A 374 -18.18 -8.46 -10.74
CA SER A 374 -18.30 -8.93 -9.35
C SER A 374 -17.02 -9.59 -8.83
N ALA A 375 -16.25 -10.26 -9.68
CA ALA A 375 -14.94 -10.81 -9.34
C ALA A 375 -13.90 -9.70 -9.08
N ASP A 376 -13.82 -8.67 -9.94
CA ASP A 376 -12.96 -7.49 -9.71
C ASP A 376 -13.37 -6.71 -8.44
N LYS A 377 -14.68 -6.59 -8.16
CA LYS A 377 -15.21 -6.04 -6.89
C LYS A 377 -14.72 -6.83 -5.67
N ALA A 378 -14.87 -8.15 -5.70
CA ALA A 378 -14.52 -9.01 -4.59
C ALA A 378 -13.00 -9.08 -4.37
N ALA A 379 -12.20 -9.21 -5.43
CA ALA A 379 -10.74 -9.15 -5.38
C ALA A 379 -10.26 -7.89 -4.66
N ARG A 380 -10.83 -6.74 -5.01
CA ARG A 380 -10.53 -5.46 -4.35
C ARG A 380 -10.93 -5.45 -2.88
N PHE A 381 -12.14 -5.89 -2.55
CA PHE A 381 -12.64 -5.92 -1.18
C PHE A 381 -11.82 -6.85 -0.27
N ILE A 382 -11.37 -8.00 -0.80
CA ILE A 382 -10.47 -8.93 -0.11
C ILE A 382 -9.13 -8.26 0.22
N MET A 383 -8.53 -7.53 -0.72
CA MET A 383 -7.30 -6.76 -0.47
C MET A 383 -7.51 -5.64 0.56
N ASP A 384 -8.63 -4.91 0.49
CA ASP A 384 -8.97 -3.86 1.47
C ASP A 384 -9.17 -4.43 2.89
N CYS A 385 -9.78 -5.61 3.03
CA CYS A 385 -9.91 -6.31 4.32
C CYS A 385 -8.55 -6.77 4.86
N ASN A 386 -7.69 -7.35 4.01
CA ASN A 386 -6.35 -7.79 4.40
C ASN A 386 -5.48 -6.64 4.91
N GLN A 387 -5.46 -5.50 4.19
CA GLN A 387 -4.73 -4.32 4.64
C GLN A 387 -5.23 -3.81 6.01
N ARG A 388 -6.55 -3.87 6.25
CA ARG A 388 -7.16 -3.46 7.52
C ARG A 388 -7.05 -4.53 8.62
N LYS A 389 -6.43 -5.68 8.34
CA LYS A 389 -6.32 -6.85 9.22
C LYS A 389 -7.69 -7.38 9.69
N ILE A 390 -8.71 -7.26 8.85
CA ILE A 390 -10.10 -7.65 9.12
C ILE A 390 -10.35 -9.10 8.64
N PRO A 391 -10.82 -10.04 9.50
CA PRO A 391 -11.26 -11.38 9.09
C PRO A 391 -12.36 -11.37 8.02
N ILE A 392 -12.38 -12.38 7.14
CA ILE A 392 -13.35 -12.47 6.05
C ILE A 392 -14.23 -13.72 6.19
N VAL A 393 -15.54 -13.53 6.06
CA VAL A 393 -16.57 -14.57 6.06
C VAL A 393 -17.13 -14.74 4.64
N PHE A 394 -17.08 -15.97 4.13
CA PHE A 394 -17.57 -16.36 2.80
C PHE A 394 -18.88 -17.13 2.91
N LEU A 395 -19.92 -16.65 2.21
CA LEU A 395 -21.24 -17.29 2.15
C LEU A 395 -21.46 -17.87 0.74
N HIS A 396 -21.29 -19.18 0.59
CA HIS A 396 -21.36 -19.85 -0.72
C HIS A 396 -22.81 -20.22 -1.06
N ASP A 397 -23.27 -19.71 -2.20
CA ASP A 397 -24.37 -20.30 -2.97
C ASP A 397 -24.12 -20.00 -4.46
N THR A 398 -23.16 -20.71 -5.06
CA THR A 398 -22.66 -20.46 -6.41
C THR A 398 -22.77 -21.67 -7.34
N THR A 399 -23.21 -21.40 -8.57
CA THR A 399 -23.22 -22.33 -9.70
C THR A 399 -21.97 -22.25 -10.57
N GLY A 400 -21.06 -21.31 -10.32
CA GLY A 400 -19.84 -21.06 -11.09
C GLY A 400 -19.72 -19.62 -11.60
N PHE A 401 -18.83 -19.43 -12.57
CA PHE A 401 -18.69 -18.17 -13.32
C PHE A 401 -19.62 -18.15 -14.55
N MET A 402 -19.89 -16.97 -15.09
CA MET A 402 -20.62 -16.82 -16.35
C MET A 402 -19.79 -17.37 -17.52
N VAL A 403 -20.42 -18.19 -18.37
CA VAL A 403 -19.77 -18.87 -19.49
C VAL A 403 -20.30 -18.38 -20.84
N GLY A 404 -19.44 -18.45 -21.87
CA GLY A 404 -19.81 -18.18 -23.26
C GLY A 404 -19.02 -17.02 -23.86
N ARG A 405 -18.98 -16.97 -25.21
CA ARG A 405 -18.09 -16.11 -26.02
C ARG A 405 -17.94 -14.68 -25.47
N ASP A 406 -19.06 -14.04 -25.14
CA ASP A 406 -19.07 -12.61 -24.77
C ASP A 406 -18.47 -12.39 -23.36
N SER A 407 -18.55 -13.39 -22.48
CA SER A 407 -17.87 -13.40 -21.17
C SER A 407 -16.38 -13.72 -21.30
N GLU A 408 -16.02 -14.69 -22.15
CA GLU A 408 -14.60 -14.99 -22.46
C GLU A 408 -13.89 -13.78 -23.06
N GLN A 409 -14.53 -13.11 -24.04
CA GLN A 409 -14.02 -11.89 -24.67
C GLN A 409 -14.02 -10.67 -23.72
N GLY A 410 -14.85 -10.67 -22.68
CA GLY A 410 -14.77 -9.71 -21.57
C GLY A 410 -13.61 -9.98 -20.59
N GLY A 411 -12.94 -11.13 -20.70
CA GLY A 411 -11.83 -11.51 -19.81
C GLY A 411 -12.29 -12.12 -18.49
N ILE A 412 -13.43 -12.84 -18.46
CA ILE A 412 -13.99 -13.47 -17.25
C ILE A 412 -12.96 -14.32 -16.47
N ILE A 413 -12.08 -15.04 -17.18
CA ILE A 413 -11.01 -15.84 -16.58
C ILE A 413 -9.99 -14.95 -15.85
N ARG A 414 -9.59 -13.81 -16.44
CA ARG A 414 -8.65 -12.84 -15.83
C ARG A 414 -9.23 -12.21 -14.57
N SER A 415 -10.49 -11.76 -14.61
CA SER A 415 -11.14 -11.20 -13.42
C SER A 415 -11.37 -12.25 -12.32
N GLY A 416 -11.65 -13.50 -12.70
CA GLY A 416 -11.67 -14.65 -11.77
C GLY A 416 -10.30 -14.96 -11.16
N ALA A 417 -9.22 -14.90 -11.95
CA ALA A 417 -7.84 -15.13 -11.51
C ALA A 417 -7.42 -14.09 -10.45
N LYS A 418 -7.63 -12.79 -10.71
CA LYS A 418 -7.44 -11.72 -9.70
C LYS A 418 -8.13 -12.02 -8.36
N MET A 419 -9.38 -12.49 -8.38
CA MET A 419 -10.14 -12.82 -7.17
C MET A 419 -9.53 -14.02 -6.43
N VAL A 420 -9.16 -15.08 -7.16
CA VAL A 420 -8.48 -16.26 -6.62
C VAL A 420 -7.09 -15.91 -6.07
N ASN A 421 -6.35 -15.02 -6.72
CA ASN A 421 -5.01 -14.60 -6.31
C ASN A 421 -5.06 -13.74 -5.02
N ALA A 422 -5.99 -12.78 -4.96
CA ALA A 422 -6.30 -12.03 -3.74
C ALA A 422 -6.75 -12.94 -2.60
N MET A 423 -7.53 -13.99 -2.89
CA MET A 423 -7.95 -15.00 -1.92
C MET A 423 -6.77 -15.80 -1.35
N SER A 424 -5.91 -16.29 -2.24
CA SER A 424 -4.77 -17.15 -1.91
C SER A 424 -3.77 -16.43 -1.01
N ASN A 425 -3.51 -15.15 -1.29
CA ASN A 425 -2.58 -14.32 -0.52
C ASN A 425 -3.19 -13.69 0.74
N CYS A 426 -4.38 -14.10 1.18
CA CYS A 426 -4.98 -13.60 2.41
C CYS A 426 -4.17 -13.99 3.65
N VAL A 427 -3.70 -12.97 4.38
CA VAL A 427 -3.03 -13.10 5.68
C VAL A 427 -3.99 -13.04 6.87
N VAL A 428 -5.24 -12.62 6.66
CA VAL A 428 -6.31 -12.58 7.68
C VAL A 428 -7.08 -13.91 7.79
N PRO A 429 -7.80 -14.17 8.91
CA PRO A 429 -8.64 -15.35 9.03
C PRO A 429 -9.72 -15.40 7.95
N LYS A 430 -9.88 -16.56 7.32
CA LYS A 430 -10.92 -16.85 6.32
C LYS A 430 -11.88 -17.91 6.86
N ILE A 431 -13.16 -17.61 6.94
CA ILE A 431 -14.19 -18.52 7.47
C ILE A 431 -15.26 -18.72 6.39
N VAL A 432 -15.71 -19.96 6.19
CA VAL A 432 -16.60 -20.35 5.10
C VAL A 432 -17.91 -20.92 5.65
N VAL A 433 -19.04 -20.56 5.03
CA VAL A 433 -20.35 -21.20 5.23
C VAL A 433 -20.96 -21.52 3.88
N ILE A 434 -21.16 -22.80 3.56
CA ILE A 434 -21.86 -23.23 2.35
C ILE A 434 -23.37 -23.28 2.62
N LEU A 435 -24.11 -22.31 2.09
CA LEU A 435 -25.56 -22.19 2.26
C LEU A 435 -26.31 -23.14 1.31
N GLY A 436 -25.86 -23.19 0.05
CA GLY A 436 -26.53 -23.91 -1.04
C GLY A 436 -25.55 -24.63 -1.95
N GLY A 437 -25.36 -24.14 -3.17
CA GLY A 437 -24.40 -24.69 -4.12
C GLY A 437 -22.97 -24.22 -3.90
N SER A 438 -22.00 -25.08 -4.16
CA SER A 438 -20.61 -24.67 -4.37
C SER A 438 -20.01 -25.49 -5.51
N PHE A 439 -20.06 -24.93 -6.71
CA PHE A 439 -19.75 -25.63 -7.95
C PHE A 439 -18.60 -25.00 -8.75
N GLY A 440 -17.75 -25.86 -9.32
CA GLY A 440 -16.70 -25.50 -10.29
C GLY A 440 -15.75 -24.40 -9.80
N ALA A 441 -15.37 -23.49 -10.70
CA ALA A 441 -14.51 -22.36 -10.38
C ALA A 441 -15.11 -21.41 -9.33
N GLY A 442 -16.44 -21.39 -9.14
CA GLY A 442 -17.09 -20.61 -8.09
C GLY A 442 -16.69 -21.06 -6.69
N ASN A 443 -16.51 -22.37 -6.47
CA ASN A 443 -15.97 -22.90 -5.21
C ASN A 443 -14.54 -22.38 -4.95
N TYR A 444 -13.70 -22.23 -5.98
CA TYR A 444 -12.33 -21.72 -5.80
C TYR A 444 -12.33 -20.24 -5.45
N ALA A 445 -13.05 -19.42 -6.23
CA ALA A 445 -13.13 -17.98 -6.02
C ALA A 445 -13.75 -17.58 -4.67
N MET A 446 -14.65 -18.40 -4.10
CA MET A 446 -15.29 -18.13 -2.81
C MET A 446 -14.50 -18.61 -1.58
N CYS A 447 -13.24 -19.05 -1.71
CA CYS A 447 -12.42 -19.64 -0.63
C CYS A 447 -12.76 -21.11 -0.27
N GLY A 448 -13.01 -21.96 -1.26
CA GLY A 448 -13.14 -23.41 -1.05
C GLY A 448 -11.88 -24.07 -0.46
N ARG A 449 -11.98 -25.38 -0.17
CA ARG A 449 -11.04 -26.16 0.67
C ARG A 449 -9.54 -26.01 0.37
N ALA A 450 -9.15 -25.68 -0.86
CA ALA A 450 -7.75 -25.52 -1.28
C ALA A 450 -7.11 -24.17 -0.88
N PHE A 451 -7.88 -23.21 -0.33
CA PHE A 451 -7.44 -21.83 -0.10
C PHE A 451 -7.20 -21.49 1.37
N ASP A 452 -6.75 -22.44 2.19
CA ASP A 452 -6.40 -22.23 3.61
C ASP A 452 -7.47 -21.48 4.42
N GLN A 453 -8.70 -22.02 4.36
CA GLN A 453 -9.79 -21.62 5.25
C GLN A 453 -9.48 -22.02 6.71
N PHE A 454 -9.76 -21.16 7.68
CA PHE A 454 -9.65 -21.49 9.10
C PHE A 454 -10.72 -22.49 9.51
N VAL A 455 -12.00 -22.23 9.20
CA VAL A 455 -13.13 -23.15 9.40
C VAL A 455 -14.01 -23.12 8.15
N ALA A 456 -14.45 -24.28 7.65
CA ALA A 456 -15.67 -24.34 6.81
C ALA A 456 -16.81 -25.07 7.50
N MET A 457 -17.96 -24.42 7.43
CA MET A 457 -19.27 -24.91 7.81
C MET A 457 -20.13 -25.07 6.55
N ALA A 458 -21.21 -25.82 6.65
CA ALA A 458 -22.20 -25.97 5.59
C ALA A 458 -23.59 -26.26 6.17
N TRP A 459 -24.65 -25.94 5.43
CA TRP A 459 -26.03 -26.22 5.82
C TRP A 459 -26.49 -27.62 5.34
N PRO A 460 -27.47 -28.25 6.01
CA PRO A 460 -28.15 -29.45 5.52
C PRO A 460 -28.70 -29.24 4.10
N GLY A 461 -28.52 -30.23 3.22
CA GLY A 461 -28.97 -30.14 1.82
C GLY A 461 -28.08 -29.29 0.88
N SER A 462 -27.05 -28.61 1.39
CA SER A 462 -26.03 -27.96 0.57
C SER A 462 -25.24 -28.97 -0.29
N LYS A 463 -24.60 -28.49 -1.36
CA LYS A 463 -24.01 -29.35 -2.41
C LYS A 463 -22.64 -28.83 -2.86
N CYS A 464 -21.66 -29.72 -2.98
CA CYS A 464 -20.29 -29.39 -3.36
C CYS A 464 -19.76 -30.38 -4.42
N ALA A 465 -19.48 -29.92 -5.65
CA ALA A 465 -18.96 -30.76 -6.73
C ALA A 465 -18.27 -29.94 -7.84
N VAL A 466 -17.58 -30.60 -8.76
CA VAL A 466 -16.98 -29.94 -9.95
C VAL A 466 -18.02 -29.26 -10.84
N MET A 467 -19.23 -29.82 -10.92
CA MET A 467 -20.44 -29.20 -11.49
C MET A 467 -21.68 -29.91 -10.94
N GLY A 468 -22.86 -29.28 -11.03
CA GLY A 468 -24.11 -29.90 -10.58
C GLY A 468 -24.49 -31.13 -11.41
N ALA A 469 -25.09 -32.15 -10.76
CA ALA A 469 -25.36 -33.46 -11.35
C ALA A 469 -26.06 -33.43 -12.73
N GLY A 470 -27.04 -32.54 -12.94
CA GLY A 470 -27.74 -32.42 -14.22
C GLY A 470 -26.84 -31.99 -15.39
N SER A 471 -25.86 -31.11 -15.14
CA SER A 471 -24.88 -30.68 -16.14
C SER A 471 -23.83 -31.76 -16.42
N ALA A 472 -23.39 -32.48 -15.37
CA ALA A 472 -22.46 -33.59 -15.52
C ALA A 472 -23.08 -34.74 -16.34
N THR A 473 -24.32 -35.12 -16.01
CA THR A 473 -25.03 -36.25 -16.62
C THR A 473 -25.18 -36.08 -18.13
N GLY A 474 -25.65 -34.91 -18.60
CA GLY A 474 -25.78 -34.63 -20.03
C GLY A 474 -24.45 -34.59 -20.78
N THR A 475 -23.41 -34.01 -20.18
CA THR A 475 -22.07 -33.96 -20.78
C THR A 475 -21.43 -35.35 -20.88
N LEU A 476 -21.50 -36.16 -19.83
CA LEU A 476 -20.94 -37.50 -19.80
C LEU A 476 -21.67 -38.46 -20.76
N ALA A 477 -22.99 -38.36 -20.86
CA ALA A 477 -23.77 -39.10 -21.85
C ALA A 477 -23.33 -38.75 -23.28
N MET A 478 -23.26 -37.46 -23.64
CA MET A 478 -22.77 -37.03 -24.96
C MET A 478 -21.34 -37.49 -25.27
N ILE A 479 -20.47 -37.64 -24.27
CA ILE A 479 -19.11 -38.17 -24.45
C ILE A 479 -19.15 -39.68 -24.73
N GLU A 480 -19.94 -40.45 -23.98
CA GLU A 480 -20.07 -41.90 -24.13
C GLU A 480 -20.81 -42.29 -25.43
N GLU A 481 -21.86 -41.55 -25.81
CA GLU A 481 -22.50 -41.65 -27.13
C GLU A 481 -21.48 -41.49 -28.26
N ARG A 482 -20.67 -40.41 -28.22
CA ARG A 482 -19.62 -40.15 -29.22
C ARG A 482 -18.50 -41.18 -29.19
N SER A 483 -18.16 -41.71 -28.02
CA SER A 483 -17.18 -42.79 -27.82
C SER A 483 -17.63 -44.08 -28.50
N ARG A 484 -18.91 -44.44 -28.35
CA ARG A 484 -19.52 -45.65 -28.92
C ARG A 484 -19.82 -45.53 -30.41
N ALA A 485 -20.34 -44.39 -30.86
CA ALA A 485 -20.50 -44.09 -32.28
C ALA A 485 -19.17 -44.18 -33.07
N ARG A 486 -18.05 -43.76 -32.47
CA ARG A 486 -16.69 -43.92 -33.05
C ARG A 486 -16.23 -45.37 -33.14
N LYS A 487 -16.79 -46.29 -32.35
CA LYS A 487 -16.51 -47.74 -32.39
C LYS A 487 -17.49 -48.51 -33.30
N GLY A 488 -18.54 -47.85 -33.80
CA GLY A 488 -19.63 -48.51 -34.53
C GLY A 488 -20.64 -49.23 -33.62
N GLU A 489 -20.67 -48.90 -32.33
CA GLU A 489 -21.68 -49.39 -31.38
C GLU A 489 -22.94 -48.49 -31.44
N GLU A 490 -24.08 -49.04 -31.84
CA GLU A 490 -25.38 -48.41 -31.60
C GLU A 490 -25.87 -48.74 -30.18
N ILE A 491 -26.36 -47.74 -29.46
CA ILE A 491 -26.93 -47.87 -28.10
C ILE A 491 -28.45 -47.86 -28.23
N ASP A 492 -29.16 -48.79 -27.57
CA ASP A 492 -30.62 -48.70 -27.49
C ASP A 492 -31.08 -47.70 -26.42
N GLU A 493 -32.33 -47.25 -26.52
CA GLU A 493 -32.91 -46.23 -25.64
C GLU A 493 -32.91 -46.68 -24.16
N ALA A 494 -32.97 -48.00 -23.91
CA ALA A 494 -32.93 -48.58 -22.58
C ALA A 494 -31.53 -48.53 -21.95
N THR A 495 -30.48 -48.93 -22.69
CA THR A 495 -29.08 -48.82 -22.24
C THR A 495 -28.65 -47.37 -22.11
N HIS A 496 -29.05 -46.48 -23.03
CA HIS A 496 -28.75 -45.06 -22.89
C HIS A 496 -29.37 -44.47 -21.61
N LYS A 497 -30.65 -44.79 -21.33
CA LYS A 497 -31.27 -44.38 -20.07
C LYS A 497 -30.57 -44.99 -18.84
N ALA A 498 -30.20 -46.27 -18.87
CA ALA A 498 -29.52 -46.89 -17.74
C ALA A 498 -28.15 -46.24 -17.43
N ILE A 499 -27.44 -45.74 -18.45
CA ILE A 499 -26.21 -44.96 -18.28
C ILE A 499 -26.50 -43.58 -17.68
N LEU A 500 -27.53 -42.87 -18.19
CA LEU A 500 -27.97 -41.58 -17.65
C LEU A 500 -28.35 -41.67 -16.17
N ASP A 501 -29.23 -42.61 -15.83
CA ASP A 501 -29.72 -42.81 -14.45
C ASP A 501 -28.54 -43.13 -13.50
N ALA A 502 -27.63 -44.04 -13.89
CA ALA A 502 -26.47 -44.40 -13.06
C ALA A 502 -25.45 -43.26 -12.87
N VAL A 503 -25.23 -42.43 -13.89
CA VAL A 503 -24.38 -41.23 -13.77
C VAL A 503 -25.04 -40.18 -12.88
N ALA A 504 -26.35 -39.96 -13.04
CA ALA A 504 -27.11 -39.04 -12.20
C ALA A 504 -27.07 -39.45 -10.72
N ASP A 505 -27.34 -40.71 -10.41
CA ASP A 505 -27.29 -41.24 -9.04
C ASP A 505 -25.89 -41.09 -8.42
N SER A 506 -24.83 -41.41 -9.17
CA SER A 506 -23.46 -41.28 -8.67
C SER A 506 -23.07 -39.82 -8.40
N TYR A 507 -23.45 -38.87 -9.26
CA TYR A 507 -23.24 -37.44 -9.01
C TYR A 507 -24.15 -36.90 -7.90
N ASN A 508 -25.35 -37.46 -7.72
CA ASN A 508 -26.24 -37.10 -6.62
C ASN A 508 -25.67 -37.51 -5.26
N GLU A 509 -25.05 -38.70 -5.14
CA GLU A 509 -24.34 -39.09 -3.91
C GLU A 509 -23.09 -38.23 -3.70
N GLN A 510 -22.27 -38.02 -4.74
CA GLN A 510 -20.98 -37.32 -4.61
C GLN A 510 -21.11 -35.82 -4.33
N GLN A 511 -22.18 -35.16 -4.82
CA GLN A 511 -22.42 -33.74 -4.55
C GLN A 511 -23.03 -33.47 -3.17
N ASP A 512 -23.59 -34.47 -2.47
CA ASP A 512 -24.18 -34.30 -1.13
C ASP A 512 -23.10 -33.88 -0.14
N ILE A 513 -23.35 -32.82 0.64
CA ILE A 513 -22.38 -32.30 1.61
C ILE A 513 -21.89 -33.35 2.62
N ARG A 514 -22.69 -34.38 2.93
CA ARG A 514 -22.32 -35.50 3.81
C ARG A 514 -21.20 -36.35 3.19
N HIS A 515 -21.20 -36.52 1.86
CA HIS A 515 -20.14 -37.23 1.12
C HIS A 515 -18.81 -36.47 1.18
N GLY A 516 -18.86 -35.13 1.10
CA GLY A 516 -17.70 -34.26 1.24
C GLY A 516 -17.20 -34.13 2.69
N ALA A 517 -18.09 -34.00 3.66
CA ALA A 517 -17.76 -33.97 5.09
C ALA A 517 -17.11 -35.29 5.55
N ALA A 518 -17.58 -36.44 5.05
CA ALA A 518 -16.94 -37.73 5.25
C ALA A 518 -15.48 -37.79 4.79
N ARG A 519 -15.11 -36.99 3.77
CA ARG A 519 -13.77 -36.90 3.17
C ARG A 519 -12.97 -35.68 3.62
N GLY A 520 -13.51 -34.92 4.59
CA GLY A 520 -12.88 -33.72 5.15
C GLY A 520 -12.80 -32.53 4.18
N TRP A 521 -13.81 -32.34 3.32
CA TRP A 521 -13.92 -31.14 2.46
C TRP A 521 -14.48 -29.92 3.23
N VAL A 522 -15.39 -30.16 4.17
CA VAL A 522 -15.86 -29.18 5.18
C VAL A 522 -15.57 -29.70 6.59
N ASP A 523 -15.49 -28.78 7.55
CA ASP A 523 -15.11 -29.10 8.93
C ASP A 523 -16.34 -29.30 9.85
N ARG A 524 -17.46 -28.63 9.58
CA ARG A 524 -18.78 -28.85 10.21
C ARG A 524 -19.90 -28.86 9.18
N ILE A 525 -20.99 -29.57 9.49
CA ILE A 525 -22.33 -29.25 8.99
C ILE A 525 -23.09 -28.67 10.19
N ILE A 526 -23.83 -27.58 10.00
CA ILE A 526 -24.37 -26.75 11.08
C ILE A 526 -25.86 -26.46 10.89
N GLU A 527 -26.58 -26.29 12.00
CA GLU A 527 -27.97 -25.86 11.97
C GLU A 527 -28.08 -24.42 11.43
N PRO A 528 -28.88 -24.15 10.38
CA PRO A 528 -28.91 -22.83 9.72
C PRO A 528 -29.11 -21.63 10.66
N HIS A 529 -29.97 -21.74 11.67
CA HIS A 529 -30.19 -20.68 12.68
C HIS A 529 -29.01 -20.49 13.65
N GLN A 530 -28.11 -21.46 13.80
CA GLN A 530 -26.92 -21.36 14.66
C GLN A 530 -25.70 -20.74 13.95
N THR A 531 -25.80 -20.45 12.64
CA THR A 531 -24.72 -19.87 11.82
C THR A 531 -24.05 -18.66 12.48
N ARG A 532 -24.82 -17.82 13.19
CA ARG A 532 -24.27 -16.68 13.95
C ARG A 532 -23.32 -17.11 15.07
N GLU A 533 -23.77 -17.99 15.97
CA GLU A 533 -22.97 -18.39 17.13
C GLU A 533 -21.74 -19.23 16.72
N GLU A 534 -21.85 -20.00 15.63
CA GLU A 534 -20.74 -20.72 15.01
C GLU A 534 -19.67 -19.77 14.43
N LEU A 535 -20.11 -18.68 13.79
CA LEU A 535 -19.21 -17.62 13.32
C LEU A 535 -18.58 -16.87 14.50
N ILE A 536 -19.33 -16.60 15.58
CA ILE A 536 -18.79 -15.98 16.81
C ILE A 536 -17.74 -16.89 17.46
N ALA A 537 -17.99 -18.20 17.58
CA ALA A 537 -17.02 -19.16 18.12
C ALA A 537 -15.74 -19.21 17.26
N SER A 538 -15.90 -19.19 15.93
CA SER A 538 -14.78 -19.18 14.98
C SER A 538 -13.97 -17.87 15.05
N LEU A 539 -14.64 -16.72 15.15
CA LEU A 539 -14.00 -15.39 15.27
C LEU A 539 -13.34 -15.19 16.65
N ASP A 540 -13.96 -15.68 17.73
CA ASP A 540 -13.34 -15.72 19.06
C ASP A 540 -12.06 -16.58 19.05
N ALA A 541 -12.07 -17.73 18.36
CA ALA A 541 -10.92 -18.63 18.28
C ALA A 541 -9.77 -18.05 17.45
N ALA A 542 -10.05 -17.47 16.28
CA ALA A 542 -9.05 -16.80 15.47
C ALA A 542 -8.41 -15.61 16.23
N ASN A 543 -9.24 -14.78 16.88
CA ASN A 543 -8.77 -13.61 17.64
C ASN A 543 -8.04 -13.94 18.96
N GLN A 544 -7.79 -15.20 19.29
CA GLN A 544 -6.95 -15.58 20.44
C GLN A 544 -5.45 -15.55 20.10
N GLY A 545 -5.05 -15.93 18.87
CA GLY A 545 -3.65 -16.15 18.54
C GLY A 545 -3.28 -16.07 17.05
N TRP A 546 -4.19 -15.61 16.18
CA TRP A 546 -3.86 -15.39 14.77
C TRP A 546 -2.79 -14.30 14.59
N ASP A 547 -1.75 -14.59 13.81
CA ASP A 547 -0.66 -13.66 13.54
C ASP A 547 -1.07 -12.60 12.50
N TYR A 548 -1.60 -11.50 13.00
CA TYR A 548 -1.90 -10.30 12.21
C TYR A 548 -0.65 -9.46 11.89
N SER A 549 0.56 -9.81 12.33
CA SER A 549 1.77 -9.08 11.93
C SER A 549 2.15 -9.35 10.48
N ARG A 550 1.81 -10.54 9.95
CA ARG A 550 2.05 -10.94 8.55
C ARG A 550 1.60 -9.88 7.54
N ASP A 551 2.53 -9.38 6.74
CA ASP A 551 2.24 -8.39 5.71
C ASP A 551 1.64 -8.98 4.44
N LEU A 552 0.70 -8.24 3.85
CA LEU A 552 0.12 -8.53 2.55
C LEU A 552 1.12 -8.11 1.46
N LYS A 553 1.86 -9.07 0.89
CA LYS A 553 2.85 -8.82 -0.16
C LYS A 553 2.20 -8.76 -1.56
N THR A 554 1.46 -7.68 -1.82
CA THR A 554 0.86 -7.33 -3.14
C THR A 554 1.47 -6.04 -3.70
N GLY A 555 2.77 -5.83 -3.47
CA GLY A 555 3.44 -4.56 -3.75
C GLY A 555 3.87 -4.40 -5.21
N VAL A 556 4.05 -3.15 -5.63
CA VAL A 556 4.83 -2.80 -6.83
C VAL A 556 6.26 -2.48 -6.39
N ARG A 557 7.25 -3.12 -7.03
CA ARG A 557 8.67 -2.80 -6.86
C ARG A 557 8.96 -1.47 -7.57
N ILE A 558 9.61 -0.55 -6.87
CA ILE A 558 10.14 0.68 -7.46
C ILE A 558 11.67 0.69 -7.36
N THR A 559 12.30 0.81 -8.52
CA THR A 559 13.73 1.14 -8.65
C THR A 559 13.85 2.63 -8.95
N ASP A 560 14.75 3.34 -8.27
CA ASP A 560 15.09 4.72 -8.64
C ASP A 560 16.47 4.78 -9.31
N VAL A 561 16.50 5.30 -10.53
CA VAL A 561 17.71 5.37 -11.39
C VAL A 561 18.38 6.73 -11.41
N SER A 562 17.97 7.67 -10.53
CA SER A 562 18.51 9.04 -10.52
C SER A 562 20.05 9.10 -10.36
N PRO A 563 20.69 8.30 -9.48
CA PRO A 563 22.14 8.37 -9.27
C PRO A 563 22.96 7.89 -10.48
N ARG A 564 22.60 6.74 -11.09
CA ARG A 564 23.25 6.24 -12.32
C ARG A 564 22.82 7.03 -13.55
N ASP A 565 21.54 6.93 -13.91
CA ASP A 565 21.04 7.37 -15.21
C ASP A 565 20.62 8.83 -15.21
N GLY A 566 19.93 9.25 -14.14
CA GLY A 566 19.47 10.62 -13.97
C GLY A 566 20.58 11.66 -14.11
N LEU A 567 21.75 11.36 -13.54
CA LEU A 567 22.93 12.22 -13.61
C LEU A 567 23.79 12.01 -14.87
N GLN A 568 23.68 10.87 -15.58
CA GLN A 568 24.62 10.45 -16.64
C GLN A 568 24.82 11.49 -17.75
N ALA A 569 23.76 12.20 -18.11
CA ALA A 569 23.74 13.19 -19.19
C ALA A 569 24.11 14.62 -18.74
N GLU A 570 24.42 14.85 -17.45
CA GLU A 570 24.67 16.19 -16.94
C GLU A 570 26.03 16.77 -17.38
N SER A 571 25.99 18.02 -17.84
CA SER A 571 27.17 18.74 -18.34
C SER A 571 28.13 19.24 -17.25
N VAL A 572 27.77 19.06 -15.97
CA VAL A 572 28.55 19.44 -14.79
C VAL A 572 28.78 18.19 -13.95
N VAL A 573 30.05 17.91 -13.66
CA VAL A 573 30.41 16.77 -12.81
C VAL A 573 29.91 16.99 -11.39
N VAL A 574 28.96 16.16 -10.97
CA VAL A 574 28.44 16.14 -9.60
C VAL A 574 29.41 15.36 -8.72
N ASP A 575 29.75 15.95 -7.57
CA ASP A 575 30.67 15.39 -6.58
C ASP A 575 30.15 14.08 -5.95
N ALA A 576 31.06 13.15 -5.62
CA ALA A 576 30.74 11.84 -5.07
C ALA A 576 29.92 11.91 -3.75
N ILE A 577 30.16 12.92 -2.91
CA ILE A 577 29.41 13.14 -1.66
C ILE A 577 27.97 13.54 -1.96
N LYS A 578 27.75 14.38 -2.99
CA LYS A 578 26.40 14.77 -3.43
C LYS A 578 25.64 13.60 -4.06
N LYS A 579 26.33 12.71 -4.78
CA LYS A 579 25.75 11.46 -5.31
C LYS A 579 25.37 10.50 -4.19
N ALA A 580 26.27 10.26 -3.24
CA ALA A 580 26.02 9.42 -2.07
C ALA A 580 24.83 9.93 -1.25
N GLU A 581 24.71 11.25 -1.09
CA GLU A 581 23.58 11.85 -0.37
C GLU A 581 22.26 11.79 -1.16
N LEU A 582 22.29 11.87 -2.50
CA LEU A 582 21.11 11.58 -3.33
C LEU A 582 20.63 10.14 -3.13
N VAL A 583 21.57 9.17 -3.17
CA VAL A 583 21.27 7.74 -2.90
C VAL A 583 20.63 7.59 -1.52
N ARG A 584 21.20 8.16 -0.46
CA ARG A 584 20.63 8.11 0.90
C ARG A 584 19.24 8.72 1.00
N LYS A 585 18.93 9.81 0.28
CA LYS A 585 17.57 10.41 0.31
C LYS A 585 16.53 9.59 -0.44
N VAL A 586 16.92 9.01 -1.57
CA VAL A 586 16.09 8.09 -2.36
C VAL A 586 15.83 6.81 -1.56
N GLU A 587 16.87 6.19 -1.02
CA GLU A 587 16.79 5.07 -0.06
C GLU A 587 15.93 5.43 1.16
N ALA A 588 16.06 6.65 1.69
CA ALA A 588 15.31 7.10 2.86
C ALA A 588 13.80 7.13 2.63
N SER A 589 13.34 7.40 1.40
CA SER A 589 11.94 7.27 1.03
C SER A 589 11.43 5.82 0.94
N GLY A 590 12.32 4.82 0.97
CA GLY A 590 11.93 3.41 1.05
C GLY A 590 11.70 2.71 -0.29
N VAL A 591 12.33 3.17 -1.39
CA VAL A 591 12.36 2.42 -2.67
C VAL A 591 12.93 1.01 -2.48
N ASP A 592 12.60 0.09 -3.39
CA ASP A 592 13.07 -1.30 -3.33
C ASP A 592 14.50 -1.44 -3.85
N GLU A 593 14.86 -0.66 -4.85
CA GLU A 593 16.20 -0.65 -5.45
C GLU A 593 16.66 0.79 -5.74
N VAL A 594 17.97 1.02 -5.61
CA VAL A 594 18.64 2.22 -6.12
C VAL A 594 19.70 1.80 -7.11
N GLU A 595 19.63 2.28 -8.35
CA GLU A 595 20.73 2.10 -9.29
C GLU A 595 21.77 3.20 -9.05
N VAL A 596 22.81 2.84 -8.29
CA VAL A 596 23.73 3.79 -7.66
C VAL A 596 24.72 4.39 -8.65
N SER A 597 25.28 3.58 -9.55
CA SER A 597 26.31 4.04 -10.51
C SER A 597 26.57 3.02 -11.64
N SER A 598 27.60 3.27 -12.45
CA SER A 598 28.05 2.34 -13.49
C SER A 598 29.57 2.32 -13.63
N PHE A 599 30.13 1.12 -13.81
CA PHE A 599 31.56 0.91 -14.07
C PHE A 599 31.89 1.05 -15.57
N VAL A 600 31.40 2.13 -16.18
CA VAL A 600 31.74 2.59 -17.54
C VAL A 600 33.12 3.27 -17.59
N SER A 601 33.63 3.49 -18.80
CA SER A 601 34.90 4.20 -18.97
C SER A 601 34.74 5.69 -18.63
N PRO A 602 35.51 6.26 -17.68
CA PRO A 602 35.45 7.68 -17.34
C PRO A 602 35.83 8.62 -18.50
N LYS A 603 36.44 8.07 -19.56
CA LYS A 603 36.72 8.79 -20.81
C LYS A 603 35.45 9.11 -21.60
N TRP A 604 34.45 8.22 -21.56
CA TRP A 604 33.20 8.34 -22.32
C TRP A 604 32.07 8.90 -21.47
N VAL A 605 32.01 8.51 -20.19
CA VAL A 605 31.06 9.04 -19.20
C VAL A 605 31.87 9.55 -17.99
N PRO A 606 32.41 10.78 -18.03
CA PRO A 606 33.16 11.35 -16.90
C PRO A 606 32.34 11.41 -15.61
N GLN A 607 31.02 11.55 -15.74
CA GLN A 607 30.08 11.63 -14.64
C GLN A 607 30.13 10.44 -13.69
N LEU A 608 30.41 9.23 -14.18
CA LEU A 608 30.37 8.00 -13.39
C LEU A 608 31.78 7.46 -13.08
N GLY A 609 32.82 8.30 -13.25
CA GLY A 609 34.20 7.93 -12.98
C GLY A 609 34.57 7.73 -11.51
N ASP A 610 33.68 8.13 -10.59
CA ASP A 610 33.79 8.05 -9.14
C ASP A 610 32.91 6.94 -8.53
N ALA A 611 32.38 6.01 -9.34
CA ALA A 611 31.46 4.95 -8.91
C ALA A 611 31.88 4.23 -7.61
N ALA A 612 33.16 3.84 -7.50
CA ALA A 612 33.68 3.15 -6.31
C ALA A 612 33.74 4.05 -5.06
N GLU A 613 33.95 5.35 -5.22
CA GLU A 613 33.94 6.33 -4.12
C GLU A 613 32.51 6.58 -3.63
N VAL A 614 31.54 6.71 -4.55
CA VAL A 614 30.11 6.80 -4.21
C VAL A 614 29.66 5.57 -3.40
N PHE A 615 30.09 4.37 -3.79
CA PHE A 615 29.78 3.15 -3.04
C PHE A 615 30.45 3.11 -1.65
N ASP A 616 31.74 3.47 -1.53
CA ASP A 616 32.45 3.50 -0.24
C ASP A 616 31.79 4.51 0.75
N LEU A 617 31.23 5.60 0.24
CA LEU A 617 30.52 6.63 1.02
C LEU A 617 29.13 6.22 1.50
N ILE A 618 28.42 5.31 0.82
CA ILE A 618 27.09 4.82 1.24
C ILE A 618 27.15 3.51 2.03
N ALA A 619 28.25 2.76 1.95
CA ALA A 619 28.41 1.45 2.58
C ALA A 619 28.12 1.43 4.10
N PRO A 620 28.52 2.42 4.92
CA PRO A 620 28.19 2.44 6.35
C PRO A 620 26.71 2.70 6.66
N THR A 621 25.92 3.12 5.67
CA THR A 621 24.54 3.61 5.83
C THR A 621 23.48 2.77 5.11
N LYS A 622 23.86 1.73 4.35
CA LYS A 622 22.93 0.88 3.60
C LYS A 622 21.85 0.29 4.51
N ARG A 623 20.57 0.48 4.13
CA ARG A 623 19.42 -0.09 4.86
C ARG A 623 19.14 -1.53 4.48
N ASP A 624 18.77 -2.32 5.49
CA ASP A 624 18.24 -3.68 5.29
C ASP A 624 17.02 -3.65 4.36
N GLY A 625 17.01 -4.52 3.35
CA GLY A 625 15.90 -4.67 2.41
C GLY A 625 15.86 -3.65 1.25
N VAL A 626 16.91 -2.86 1.05
CA VAL A 626 17.11 -2.06 -0.18
C VAL A 626 18.22 -2.71 -1.03
N CYS A 627 17.90 -2.97 -2.30
CA CYS A 627 18.86 -3.45 -3.30
C CYS A 627 19.70 -2.27 -3.80
N TYR A 628 21.02 -2.41 -3.87
CA TYR A 628 21.87 -1.51 -4.65
C TYR A 628 22.35 -2.20 -5.93
N SER A 629 22.11 -1.58 -7.08
CA SER A 629 22.52 -2.09 -8.39
C SER A 629 23.53 -1.19 -9.10
N ALA A 630 24.32 -1.80 -10.01
CA ALA A 630 25.32 -1.10 -10.80
C ALA A 630 25.45 -1.64 -12.23
N LEU A 631 25.50 -0.76 -13.23
CA LEU A 631 25.65 -1.17 -14.63
C LEU A 631 27.11 -1.52 -14.97
N VAL A 632 27.32 -2.71 -15.55
CA VAL A 632 28.63 -3.31 -15.87
C VAL A 632 28.72 -3.58 -17.39
N PRO A 633 29.35 -2.71 -18.19
CA PRO A 633 29.30 -2.78 -19.66
C PRO A 633 30.20 -3.87 -20.28
N ASN A 634 30.99 -4.57 -19.48
CA ASN A 634 31.93 -5.64 -19.85
C ASN A 634 32.58 -6.23 -18.57
N MET A 635 33.35 -7.32 -18.73
CA MET A 635 34.09 -7.97 -17.64
C MET A 635 34.89 -7.01 -16.75
N LYS A 636 35.57 -6.00 -17.30
CA LYS A 636 36.35 -5.05 -16.48
C LYS A 636 35.44 -4.16 -15.61
N GLY A 637 34.25 -3.82 -16.09
CA GLY A 637 33.25 -3.13 -15.28
C GLY A 637 32.75 -4.01 -14.13
N PHE A 638 32.54 -5.29 -14.42
CA PHE A 638 32.14 -6.29 -13.43
C PHE A 638 33.23 -6.59 -12.38
N GLU A 639 34.50 -6.70 -12.79
CA GLU A 639 35.67 -6.74 -11.88
C GLU A 639 35.68 -5.52 -10.93
N GLY A 640 35.29 -4.33 -11.40
CA GLY A 640 35.14 -3.13 -10.58
C GLY A 640 34.02 -3.23 -9.54
N ALA A 641 32.88 -3.82 -9.89
CA ALA A 641 31.78 -4.08 -8.95
C ALA A 641 32.18 -5.11 -7.89
N LEU A 642 32.91 -6.17 -8.26
CA LEU A 642 33.43 -7.15 -7.31
C LEU A 642 34.47 -6.54 -6.35
N ALA A 643 35.35 -5.65 -6.85
CA ALA A 643 36.28 -4.93 -6.00
C ALA A 643 35.57 -4.05 -4.96
N VAL A 644 34.46 -3.40 -5.32
CA VAL A 644 33.63 -2.65 -4.36
C VAL A 644 33.00 -3.55 -3.28
N ASN A 645 32.50 -4.74 -3.65
CA ASN A 645 31.99 -5.71 -2.67
C ASN A 645 33.11 -6.24 -1.74
N HIS A 646 34.32 -6.45 -2.26
CA HIS A 646 35.48 -6.83 -1.47
C HIS A 646 35.86 -5.72 -0.47
N ASP A 647 36.04 -4.49 -0.95
CA ASP A 647 36.36 -3.32 -0.12
C ASP A 647 35.30 -3.07 0.97
N ALA A 648 34.01 -3.21 0.64
CA ALA A 648 32.93 -3.03 1.61
C ALA A 648 32.96 -4.08 2.74
N ARG A 649 33.33 -5.31 2.40
CA ARG A 649 33.50 -6.41 3.37
C ARG A 649 34.71 -6.19 4.27
N GLU A 650 35.84 -5.71 3.74
CA GLU A 650 37.05 -5.47 4.53
C GLU A 650 36.99 -4.20 5.39
N LYS A 651 36.44 -3.09 4.86
CA LYS A 651 36.40 -1.79 5.54
C LYS A 651 35.22 -1.64 6.50
N HIS A 652 34.03 -2.05 6.06
CA HIS A 652 32.76 -1.70 6.72
C HIS A 652 32.03 -2.94 7.28
N GLY A 653 32.54 -4.14 7.03
CA GLY A 653 31.93 -5.41 7.47
C GLY A 653 30.68 -5.81 6.67
N VAL A 654 30.35 -5.10 5.60
CA VAL A 654 29.18 -5.34 4.75
C VAL A 654 29.51 -6.48 3.79
N GLU A 655 28.94 -7.67 4.00
CA GLU A 655 29.25 -8.85 3.17
C GLU A 655 28.86 -8.68 1.69
N ARG A 656 27.84 -7.87 1.40
CA ARG A 656 27.41 -7.53 0.05
C ARG A 656 26.82 -6.11 0.00
N LEU A 657 27.51 -5.22 -0.71
CA LEU A 657 27.10 -3.83 -0.90
C LEU A 657 26.29 -3.68 -2.20
N ILE A 658 26.84 -4.13 -3.32
CA ILE A 658 26.16 -4.27 -4.61
C ILE A 658 25.50 -5.65 -4.63
N ASP A 659 24.18 -5.70 -4.80
CA ASP A 659 23.39 -6.93 -4.79
C ASP A 659 23.08 -7.46 -6.20
N LYS A 660 23.01 -6.53 -7.16
CA LYS A 660 22.61 -6.76 -8.56
C LYS A 660 23.55 -6.01 -9.50
N VAL A 661 23.82 -6.61 -10.66
CA VAL A 661 24.59 -5.98 -11.75
C VAL A 661 23.75 -5.88 -13.02
N SER A 662 23.88 -4.77 -13.75
CA SER A 662 23.08 -4.49 -14.95
C SER A 662 23.92 -4.61 -16.23
N VAL A 663 23.44 -5.35 -17.22
CA VAL A 663 23.92 -5.36 -18.61
C VAL A 663 22.89 -4.71 -19.54
N PHE A 664 23.29 -4.21 -20.71
CA PHE A 664 22.40 -3.39 -21.53
C PHE A 664 22.63 -3.56 -23.04
N THR A 665 21.52 -3.66 -23.78
CA THR A 665 21.48 -3.73 -25.25
C THR A 665 20.30 -2.91 -25.78
N ALA A 666 19.93 -3.09 -27.04
CA ALA A 666 18.79 -2.44 -27.68
C ALA A 666 18.01 -3.41 -28.56
N ALA A 667 16.73 -3.12 -28.79
CA ALA A 667 15.94 -3.76 -29.83
C ALA A 667 16.26 -3.22 -31.25
N SER A 668 17.26 -2.34 -31.39
CA SER A 668 17.66 -1.68 -32.64
C SER A 668 19.17 -1.73 -32.85
N GLU A 669 19.59 -2.21 -34.02
CA GLU A 669 21.01 -2.24 -34.43
C GLU A 669 21.56 -0.82 -34.65
N GLY A 670 20.78 0.07 -35.27
CA GLY A 670 21.18 1.47 -35.45
C GLY A 670 21.40 2.20 -34.12
N PHE A 671 20.62 1.88 -33.08
CA PHE A 671 20.84 2.39 -31.73
C PHE A 671 22.04 1.71 -31.04
N SER A 672 22.13 0.37 -31.07
CA SER A 672 23.22 -0.36 -30.42
C SER A 672 24.60 0.09 -30.94
N LEU A 673 24.74 0.21 -32.27
CA LEU A 673 25.97 0.67 -32.92
C LEU A 673 26.31 2.13 -32.58
N LYS A 674 25.30 2.99 -32.36
CA LYS A 674 25.50 4.40 -31.98
C LYS A 674 25.83 4.60 -30.51
N ASN A 675 25.26 3.78 -29.64
CA ASN A 675 25.38 3.90 -28.19
C ASN A 675 26.60 3.13 -27.64
N THR A 676 26.86 1.92 -28.16
CA THR A 676 27.88 1.00 -27.61
C THR A 676 29.05 0.71 -28.55
N ASN A 677 28.98 1.18 -29.81
CA ASN A 677 29.88 0.76 -30.90
C ASN A 677 29.96 -0.79 -31.00
N ALA A 678 28.80 -1.42 -31.04
CA ALA A 678 28.62 -2.86 -31.16
C ALA A 678 27.27 -3.18 -31.83
N THR A 679 27.15 -4.34 -32.48
CA THR A 679 25.82 -4.88 -32.84
C THR A 679 25.09 -5.42 -31.62
N ILE A 680 23.80 -5.79 -31.76
CA ILE A 680 23.07 -6.50 -30.68
C ILE A 680 23.80 -7.81 -30.35
N GLU A 681 24.22 -8.57 -31.36
CA GLU A 681 25.01 -9.80 -31.22
C GLU A 681 26.30 -9.57 -30.42
N GLU A 682 27.10 -8.58 -30.80
CA GLU A 682 28.36 -8.24 -30.13
C GLU A 682 28.17 -7.71 -28.70
N THR A 683 26.97 -7.26 -28.31
CA THR A 683 26.67 -6.98 -26.89
C THR A 683 26.36 -8.25 -26.11
N LEU A 684 25.54 -9.15 -26.66
CA LEU A 684 25.20 -10.43 -26.03
C LEU A 684 26.43 -11.31 -25.80
N GLU A 685 27.36 -11.38 -26.77
CA GLU A 685 28.66 -12.06 -26.61
C GLU A 685 29.51 -11.49 -25.44
N ARG A 686 29.38 -10.20 -25.11
CA ARG A 686 30.10 -9.57 -23.98
C ARG A 686 29.47 -9.88 -22.63
N PHE A 687 28.21 -10.30 -22.59
CA PHE A 687 27.48 -10.61 -21.34
C PHE A 687 27.54 -12.08 -20.97
N ALA A 688 27.67 -12.97 -21.95
CA ALA A 688 27.86 -14.41 -21.75
C ALA A 688 28.92 -14.83 -20.70
N PRO A 689 30.09 -14.14 -20.56
CA PRO A 689 31.04 -14.45 -19.48
C PRO A 689 30.73 -13.74 -18.15
N ILE A 690 29.92 -12.68 -18.13
CA ILE A 690 29.59 -11.91 -16.92
C ILE A 690 28.55 -12.66 -16.09
N ILE A 691 27.48 -13.13 -16.73
CA ILE A 691 26.29 -13.69 -16.06
C ILE A 691 26.63 -14.88 -15.13
N PRO A 692 27.30 -15.96 -15.59
CA PRO A 692 27.59 -17.10 -14.73
C PRO A 692 28.57 -16.78 -13.59
N GLU A 693 29.47 -15.79 -13.76
CA GLU A 693 30.35 -15.34 -12.68
C GLU A 693 29.60 -14.46 -11.67
N ALA A 694 28.69 -13.59 -12.11
CA ALA A 694 27.79 -12.85 -11.23
C ALA A 694 26.98 -13.80 -10.34
N HIS A 695 26.41 -14.86 -10.92
CA HIS A 695 25.73 -15.94 -10.20
C HIS A 695 26.67 -16.71 -9.25
N ALA A 696 27.92 -16.95 -9.62
CA ALA A 696 28.91 -17.60 -8.75
C ALA A 696 29.27 -16.75 -7.51
N GLN A 697 29.27 -15.42 -7.65
CA GLN A 697 29.38 -14.47 -6.52
C GLN A 697 28.02 -14.22 -5.82
N GLY A 698 26.94 -14.85 -6.31
CA GLY A 698 25.58 -14.79 -5.80
C GLY A 698 24.85 -13.46 -6.05
N LEU A 699 25.29 -12.69 -7.04
CA LEU A 699 24.66 -11.44 -7.49
C LEU A 699 23.56 -11.73 -8.51
N MET A 700 22.49 -10.92 -8.50
CA MET A 700 21.49 -10.96 -9.58
C MET A 700 21.98 -10.21 -10.82
N VAL A 701 21.49 -10.58 -12.01
CA VAL A 701 21.77 -9.87 -13.26
C VAL A 701 20.50 -9.32 -13.89
N ARG A 702 20.50 -8.04 -14.24
CA ARG A 702 19.42 -7.34 -14.95
C ARG A 702 19.85 -7.00 -16.39
N GLY A 703 18.99 -7.26 -17.37
CA GLY A 703 19.24 -7.03 -18.80
C GLY A 703 18.33 -5.95 -19.38
N TYR A 704 18.87 -4.75 -19.62
CA TYR A 704 18.15 -3.63 -20.22
C TYR A 704 18.05 -3.78 -21.74
N ILE A 705 16.86 -3.57 -22.30
CA ILE A 705 16.59 -3.51 -23.75
C ILE A 705 16.11 -2.09 -24.11
N SER A 706 16.95 -1.30 -24.76
CA SER A 706 16.61 0.06 -25.22
C SER A 706 15.76 0.08 -26.50
N CYS A 707 15.02 1.17 -26.71
CA CYS A 707 14.20 1.47 -27.90
C CYS A 707 13.09 0.44 -28.20
N ILE A 708 12.34 0.00 -27.20
CA ILE A 708 11.32 -1.07 -27.35
C ILE A 708 10.15 -0.71 -28.28
N VAL A 709 9.71 0.56 -28.34
CA VAL A 709 8.64 1.02 -29.24
C VAL A 709 9.22 1.66 -30.51
N ARG A 710 10.27 2.48 -30.35
CA ARG A 710 10.80 3.31 -31.44
C ARG A 710 12.27 3.68 -31.21
N CYS A 711 13.01 3.74 -32.31
CA CYS A 711 14.41 4.17 -32.38
C CYS A 711 14.52 5.51 -33.14
N PRO A 712 15.40 6.45 -32.70
CA PRO A 712 15.67 7.69 -33.44
C PRO A 712 16.43 7.49 -34.76
N PHE A 713 17.00 6.31 -35.01
CA PHE A 713 17.75 5.97 -36.23
C PHE A 713 16.98 5.04 -37.18
N ASP A 714 16.39 3.96 -36.64
CA ASP A 714 15.79 2.88 -37.44
C ASP A 714 14.27 3.06 -37.65
N GLY A 715 13.61 3.92 -36.85
CA GLY A 715 12.16 4.13 -36.91
C GLY A 715 11.39 3.30 -35.87
N ASP A 716 10.15 2.94 -36.19
CA ASP A 716 9.26 2.18 -35.30
C ASP A 716 9.74 0.71 -35.20
N ILE A 717 9.77 0.15 -33.99
CA ILE A 717 10.35 -1.17 -33.71
C ILE A 717 9.24 -2.22 -33.49
N PRO A 718 9.27 -3.39 -34.16
CA PRO A 718 8.28 -4.44 -33.95
C PRO A 718 8.37 -5.04 -32.54
N ALA A 719 7.23 -5.27 -31.90
CA ALA A 719 7.14 -5.91 -30.57
C ALA A 719 7.84 -7.28 -30.54
N SER A 720 7.66 -8.12 -31.57
CA SER A 720 8.37 -9.39 -31.73
C SER A 720 9.90 -9.26 -31.73
N GLN A 721 10.45 -8.15 -32.24
CA GLN A 721 11.90 -7.90 -32.25
C GLN A 721 12.43 -7.55 -30.85
N VAL A 722 11.59 -7.00 -29.97
CA VAL A 722 11.89 -6.86 -28.53
C VAL A 722 11.85 -8.23 -27.86
N ALA A 723 10.83 -9.04 -28.17
CA ALA A 723 10.64 -10.39 -27.62
C ALA A 723 11.80 -11.35 -27.97
N ASP A 724 12.29 -11.32 -29.22
CA ASP A 724 13.45 -12.13 -29.62
C ASP A 724 14.76 -11.69 -28.92
N VAL A 725 14.91 -10.42 -28.53
CA VAL A 725 16.06 -9.97 -27.72
C VAL A 725 15.89 -10.35 -26.24
N ALA A 726 14.66 -10.31 -25.72
CA ALA A 726 14.35 -10.74 -24.36
C ALA A 726 14.56 -12.25 -24.15
N GLU A 727 14.09 -13.09 -25.08
CA GLU A 727 14.34 -14.54 -25.09
C GLU A 727 15.83 -14.83 -24.98
N ARG A 728 16.65 -14.20 -25.84
CA ARG A 728 18.10 -14.40 -25.87
C ARG A 728 18.84 -13.93 -24.61
N LEU A 729 18.34 -12.90 -23.91
CA LEU A 729 18.89 -12.50 -22.61
C LEU A 729 18.56 -13.55 -21.53
N LEU A 730 17.38 -14.16 -21.55
CA LEU A 730 17.04 -15.26 -20.66
C LEU A 730 17.83 -16.54 -20.99
N GLU A 731 18.08 -16.85 -22.27
CA GLU A 731 18.95 -17.97 -22.69
C GLU A 731 20.39 -17.84 -22.14
N LEU A 732 20.89 -16.61 -21.99
CA LEU A 732 22.17 -16.32 -21.36
C LEU A 732 22.14 -16.39 -19.82
N GLY A 733 20.95 -16.48 -19.20
CA GLY A 733 20.77 -16.61 -17.75
C GLY A 733 20.50 -15.29 -17.00
N VAL A 734 19.99 -14.24 -17.66
CA VAL A 734 19.59 -13.00 -16.97
C VAL A 734 18.40 -13.25 -16.03
N ASP A 735 18.46 -12.69 -14.81
CA ASP A 735 17.42 -12.85 -13.77
C ASP A 735 16.26 -11.85 -13.90
N GLU A 736 16.46 -10.71 -14.58
CA GLU A 736 15.45 -9.66 -14.75
C GLU A 736 15.61 -8.97 -16.11
N ILE A 737 14.59 -9.02 -16.96
CA ILE A 737 14.51 -8.24 -18.20
C ILE A 737 13.92 -6.87 -17.88
N ASP A 738 14.52 -5.82 -18.44
CA ASP A 738 13.98 -4.47 -18.38
C ASP A 738 13.76 -3.89 -19.78
N LEU A 739 12.58 -3.31 -19.98
CA LEU A 739 12.09 -2.80 -21.25
C LEU A 739 12.10 -1.27 -21.25
N GLY A 740 13.03 -0.68 -22.01
CA GLY A 740 13.24 0.76 -22.08
C GLY A 740 12.56 1.44 -23.27
N ASP A 741 11.56 2.29 -23.01
CA ASP A 741 11.09 3.29 -23.98
C ASP A 741 12.02 4.51 -23.98
N THR A 742 13.20 4.30 -24.55
CA THR A 742 14.36 5.22 -24.51
C THR A 742 14.11 6.59 -25.15
N ILE A 743 13.00 6.82 -25.86
CA ILE A 743 12.67 8.15 -26.40
C ILE A 743 11.26 8.62 -26.01
N GLY A 744 10.62 7.95 -25.05
CA GLY A 744 9.29 8.27 -24.53
C GLY A 744 8.18 8.27 -25.60
N ALA A 745 8.35 7.47 -26.66
CA ALA A 745 7.45 7.42 -27.81
C ALA A 745 6.25 6.48 -27.61
N GLY A 746 6.22 5.75 -26.50
CA GLY A 746 5.18 4.82 -26.13
C GLY A 746 3.81 5.47 -25.98
N THR A 747 2.81 4.76 -26.47
CA THR A 747 1.39 4.89 -26.09
C THR A 747 0.97 3.64 -25.32
N PRO A 748 -0.11 3.69 -24.51
CA PRO A 748 -0.57 2.53 -23.75
C PRO A 748 -0.76 1.27 -24.60
N ASP A 749 -1.38 1.41 -25.78
CA ASP A 749 -1.63 0.28 -26.69
C ASP A 749 -0.32 -0.29 -27.30
N SER A 750 0.70 0.54 -27.54
CA SER A 750 2.00 0.07 -28.03
C SER A 750 2.82 -0.64 -26.94
N ILE A 751 2.73 -0.17 -25.70
CA ILE A 751 3.38 -0.80 -24.55
C ILE A 751 2.67 -2.11 -24.19
N GLU A 752 1.34 -2.17 -24.28
CA GLU A 752 0.57 -3.42 -24.17
C GLU A 752 1.02 -4.46 -25.19
N GLN A 753 1.15 -4.08 -26.47
CA GLN A 753 1.60 -5.03 -27.51
C GLN A 753 3.04 -5.50 -27.28
N VAL A 754 3.97 -4.61 -26.92
CA VAL A 754 5.35 -4.99 -26.59
C VAL A 754 5.40 -5.93 -25.39
N LEU A 755 4.62 -5.66 -24.35
CA LEU A 755 4.55 -6.53 -23.17
C LEU A 755 3.97 -7.90 -23.54
N ILE A 756 2.84 -7.97 -24.25
CA ILE A 756 2.21 -9.24 -24.66
C ILE A 756 3.16 -10.09 -25.51
N ASP A 757 3.77 -9.53 -26.56
CA ASP A 757 4.72 -10.26 -27.42
C ASP A 757 5.92 -10.79 -26.62
N VAL A 758 6.43 -10.02 -25.65
CA VAL A 758 7.52 -10.48 -24.76
C VAL A 758 7.03 -11.61 -23.85
N ILE A 759 5.91 -11.43 -23.14
CA ILE A 759 5.35 -12.42 -22.19
C ILE A 759 5.07 -13.77 -22.86
N ASP A 760 4.41 -13.75 -24.02
CA ASP A 760 4.11 -14.96 -24.81
C ASP A 760 5.39 -15.70 -25.24
N ARG A 761 6.52 -14.99 -25.35
CA ARG A 761 7.83 -15.53 -25.70
C ARG A 761 8.58 -16.12 -24.49
N LEU A 762 8.26 -15.75 -23.25
CA LEU A 762 8.95 -16.23 -22.03
C LEU A 762 8.47 -17.64 -21.60
N ASP A 763 8.30 -18.55 -22.57
CA ASP A 763 7.90 -19.96 -22.43
C ASP A 763 6.65 -20.20 -21.55
N GLY A 764 5.61 -19.37 -21.73
CA GLY A 764 4.34 -19.56 -21.04
C GLY A 764 4.39 -19.33 -19.52
N ARG A 765 5.44 -18.67 -19.01
CA ARG A 765 5.43 -18.08 -17.67
C ARG A 765 4.33 -17.02 -17.60
N ALA A 766 3.15 -17.43 -17.14
CA ALA A 766 2.09 -16.48 -16.88
C ALA A 766 2.56 -15.44 -15.86
N LEU A 767 2.53 -14.15 -16.24
CA LEU A 767 2.41 -13.09 -15.25
C LEU A 767 1.21 -13.45 -14.39
N ASN A 768 1.44 -13.84 -13.13
CA ASN A 768 0.34 -13.96 -12.19
C ASN A 768 -0.24 -12.56 -11.95
N ASP A 769 -1.48 -12.42 -11.48
CA ASP A 769 -2.14 -11.11 -11.35
C ASP A 769 -1.44 -10.12 -10.38
N PHE A 770 -0.41 -10.57 -9.66
CA PHE A 770 0.50 -9.77 -8.81
C PHE A 770 1.96 -9.74 -9.32
N GLY A 771 2.16 -10.02 -10.60
CA GLY A 771 3.35 -9.73 -11.40
C GLY A 771 4.43 -10.79 -11.44
N ASP A 772 5.20 -10.76 -12.53
CA ASP A 772 6.54 -11.34 -12.55
C ASP A 772 7.56 -10.26 -12.16
N PRO A 773 8.28 -10.40 -11.03
CA PRO A 773 9.36 -9.50 -10.65
C PRO A 773 10.60 -9.60 -11.56
N THR A 774 10.64 -10.51 -12.54
CA THR A 774 11.69 -10.56 -13.58
C THR A 774 11.38 -9.73 -14.82
N LEU A 775 10.29 -8.95 -14.83
CA LEU A 775 9.98 -8.00 -15.92
C LEU A 775 9.78 -6.58 -15.37
N THR A 776 10.72 -5.70 -15.68
CA THR A 776 10.71 -4.27 -15.35
C THR A 776 10.36 -3.43 -16.58
N LEU A 777 9.67 -2.30 -16.37
CA LEU A 777 9.40 -1.30 -17.41
C LEU A 777 10.05 0.03 -17.06
N HIS A 778 10.87 0.53 -17.97
CA HIS A 778 11.61 1.78 -17.85
C HIS A 778 11.11 2.79 -18.90
N LEU A 779 10.47 3.88 -18.46
CA LEU A 779 9.83 4.85 -19.34
C LEU A 779 10.47 6.24 -19.25
N HIS A 780 10.57 6.91 -20.39
CA HIS A 780 10.82 8.35 -20.48
C HIS A 780 9.48 9.08 -20.71
N ASP A 781 9.24 10.23 -20.08
CA ASP A 781 7.99 10.99 -20.29
C ASP A 781 8.14 12.12 -21.32
N THR A 782 8.83 11.83 -22.43
CA THR A 782 9.13 12.81 -23.49
C THR A 782 7.87 13.41 -24.15
N PHE A 783 6.73 12.70 -24.12
CA PHE A 783 5.45 13.18 -24.70
C PHE A 783 4.25 13.20 -23.72
N GLY A 784 4.44 12.97 -22.42
CA GLY A 784 3.34 13.03 -21.43
C GLY A 784 2.44 11.78 -21.38
N ASN A 785 2.97 10.62 -21.75
CA ASN A 785 2.25 9.34 -21.85
C ASN A 785 2.61 8.34 -20.75
N ALA A 786 3.70 8.54 -19.99
CA ALA A 786 4.31 7.49 -19.19
C ALA A 786 3.37 6.94 -18.09
N GLY A 787 2.63 7.81 -17.39
CA GLY A 787 1.66 7.39 -16.37
C GLY A 787 0.56 6.47 -16.91
N ALA A 788 0.00 6.78 -18.08
CA ALA A 788 -1.01 5.94 -18.73
C ALA A 788 -0.43 4.62 -19.26
N CYS A 789 0.86 4.60 -19.64
CA CYS A 789 1.56 3.38 -20.00
C CYS A 789 1.84 2.49 -18.77
N ILE A 790 2.12 3.10 -17.60
CA ILE A 790 2.25 2.38 -16.32
C ILE A 790 0.90 1.77 -15.91
N GLU A 791 -0.20 2.51 -15.99
CA GLU A 791 -1.55 1.98 -15.72
C GLU A 791 -1.86 0.76 -16.60
N ARG A 792 -1.63 0.85 -17.92
CA ARG A 792 -1.82 -0.30 -18.84
C ARG A 792 -0.85 -1.45 -18.54
N ALA A 793 0.41 -1.18 -18.22
CA ALA A 793 1.36 -2.22 -17.81
C ALA A 793 0.93 -2.92 -16.51
N LEU A 794 0.32 -2.19 -15.57
CA LEU A 794 -0.29 -2.77 -14.37
C LEU A 794 -1.52 -3.64 -14.71
N GLU A 795 -2.33 -3.28 -15.71
CA GLU A 795 -3.44 -4.10 -16.21
C GLU A 795 -2.97 -5.40 -16.90
N VAL A 796 -1.84 -5.36 -17.62
CA VAL A 796 -1.22 -6.52 -18.28
C VAL A 796 -0.51 -7.45 -17.28
N GLY A 797 0.03 -6.89 -16.18
CA GLY A 797 0.61 -7.66 -15.08
C GLY A 797 2.03 -7.27 -14.67
N VAL A 798 2.64 -6.21 -15.21
CA VAL A 798 3.95 -5.72 -14.77
C VAL A 798 3.86 -5.18 -13.34
N ARG A 799 4.84 -5.46 -12.47
CA ARG A 799 4.89 -4.93 -11.09
C ARG A 799 6.26 -4.40 -10.69
N SER A 800 7.15 -4.17 -11.65
CA SER A 800 8.46 -3.57 -11.44
C SER A 800 8.62 -2.39 -12.39
N PHE A 801 8.94 -1.21 -11.86
CA PHE A 801 9.08 0.02 -12.65
C PHE A 801 10.32 0.80 -12.20
N ASP A 802 11.02 1.37 -13.17
CA ASP A 802 12.00 2.43 -12.91
C ASP A 802 11.31 3.79 -12.83
N GLY A 803 11.80 4.64 -11.92
CA GLY A 803 11.52 6.07 -11.90
C GLY A 803 12.79 6.87 -11.62
N SER A 804 12.71 8.20 -11.75
CA SER A 804 13.73 9.11 -11.23
C SER A 804 13.12 10.21 -10.35
N ALA A 805 13.71 10.44 -9.18
CA ALA A 805 13.47 11.60 -8.33
C ALA A 805 13.61 12.92 -9.13
N GLY A 806 12.48 13.56 -9.41
CA GLY A 806 12.40 14.78 -10.22
C GLY A 806 12.45 14.57 -11.74
N GLY A 807 12.41 13.33 -12.24
CA GLY A 807 12.41 13.01 -13.67
C GLY A 807 13.75 13.32 -14.38
N LEU A 808 14.88 13.09 -13.70
CA LEU A 808 16.22 13.34 -14.27
C LEU A 808 16.58 12.32 -15.37
N GLY A 809 17.67 12.61 -16.09
CA GLY A 809 18.24 11.73 -17.13
C GLY A 809 17.74 12.09 -18.53
N GLY A 810 17.30 11.07 -19.26
CA GLY A 810 16.78 11.19 -20.63
C GLY A 810 17.82 10.91 -21.72
N CYS A 811 17.39 10.22 -22.77
CA CYS A 811 18.23 9.86 -23.91
C CYS A 811 18.84 11.07 -24.64
N PRO A 812 20.19 11.14 -24.77
CA PRO A 812 20.86 12.22 -25.50
C PRO A 812 20.41 12.34 -26.97
N TYR A 813 20.06 11.21 -27.60
CA TYR A 813 19.67 11.15 -29.01
C TYR A 813 18.21 11.60 -29.28
N ALA A 814 17.41 11.84 -28.23
CA ALA A 814 16.09 12.46 -28.34
C ALA A 814 16.15 14.01 -28.33
N SER A 815 17.28 14.58 -27.91
CA SER A 815 17.48 16.03 -27.78
C SER A 815 17.91 16.68 -29.11
N THR A 816 17.57 17.96 -29.31
CA THR A 816 18.10 18.78 -30.41
C THR A 816 19.15 19.77 -29.90
N GLU A 817 19.88 20.41 -30.83
CA GLU A 817 20.89 21.45 -30.51
C GLU A 817 20.35 22.64 -29.69
N THR A 818 19.01 22.79 -29.59
CA THR A 818 18.33 23.88 -28.87
C THR A 818 17.37 23.39 -27.78
N THR A 819 17.24 22.07 -27.58
CA THR A 819 16.14 21.46 -26.82
C THR A 819 16.59 20.14 -26.20
N ARG A 820 16.76 20.09 -24.87
CA ARG A 820 16.84 18.81 -24.16
C ARG A 820 15.44 18.17 -24.13
N ALA A 821 15.34 16.88 -24.45
CA ALA A 821 14.11 16.12 -24.28
C ALA A 821 13.79 15.91 -22.78
N PRO A 822 12.51 15.77 -22.38
CA PRO A 822 12.17 15.37 -21.01
C PRO A 822 12.80 14.02 -20.62
N GLY A 823 13.14 13.88 -19.35
CA GLY A 823 13.91 12.76 -18.82
C GLY A 823 13.11 11.47 -18.59
N ASN A 824 13.60 10.66 -17.66
CA ASN A 824 12.90 9.49 -17.16
C ASN A 824 11.57 9.90 -16.50
N VAL A 825 10.61 8.98 -16.44
CA VAL A 825 9.36 9.19 -15.68
C VAL A 825 9.68 9.53 -14.22
N SER A 826 8.99 10.52 -13.65
CA SER A 826 9.21 10.88 -12.25
C SER A 826 8.80 9.73 -11.34
N THR A 827 9.61 9.41 -10.32
CA THR A 827 9.22 8.42 -9.31
C THR A 827 7.89 8.79 -8.63
N LEU A 828 7.55 10.09 -8.55
CA LEU A 828 6.25 10.57 -8.05
C LEU A 828 5.09 10.24 -9.00
N ASP A 829 5.30 10.26 -10.31
CA ASP A 829 4.26 9.93 -11.31
C ASP A 829 4.03 8.41 -11.38
N VAL A 830 5.08 7.61 -11.17
CA VAL A 830 4.98 6.16 -10.95
C VAL A 830 4.10 5.87 -9.72
N LEU A 831 4.32 6.58 -8.61
CA LEU A 831 3.49 6.44 -7.41
C LEU A 831 2.02 6.84 -7.63
N ASP A 832 1.76 7.88 -8.42
CA ASP A 832 0.38 8.29 -8.74
C ASP A 832 -0.33 7.27 -9.63
N ALA A 833 0.32 6.74 -10.68
CA ALA A 833 -0.26 5.68 -11.55
C ALA A 833 -0.53 4.37 -10.79
N VAL A 834 0.39 3.96 -9.91
CA VAL A 834 0.22 2.78 -9.03
C VAL A 834 -0.94 2.99 -8.04
N SER A 835 -1.06 4.19 -7.48
CA SER A 835 -2.16 4.56 -6.58
C SER A 835 -3.51 4.67 -7.30
N ALA A 836 -3.54 5.15 -8.55
CA ALA A 836 -4.73 5.18 -9.39
C ALA A 836 -5.24 3.76 -9.71
N SER A 837 -4.33 2.82 -9.97
CA SER A 837 -4.60 1.38 -10.06
C SER A 837 -5.00 0.74 -8.71
N GLY A 838 -4.97 1.51 -7.62
CA GLY A 838 -5.30 1.09 -6.26
C GLY A 838 -4.24 0.20 -5.59
N LEU A 839 -3.16 -0.12 -6.29
CA LEU A 839 -2.02 -0.86 -5.74
C LEU A 839 -1.23 0.04 -4.78
N LYS A 840 -0.29 -0.55 -4.03
CA LYS A 840 0.49 0.17 -3.02
C LYS A 840 1.96 -0.19 -3.08
N THR A 841 2.77 0.76 -2.65
CA THR A 841 4.23 0.67 -2.57
C THR A 841 4.67 0.97 -1.15
N ARG A 842 5.94 0.70 -0.86
CA ARG A 842 6.61 1.04 0.40
C ARG A 842 7.22 2.45 0.42
N VAL A 843 7.06 3.21 -0.67
CA VAL A 843 7.71 4.52 -0.84
C VAL A 843 6.91 5.64 -0.18
N ASP A 844 7.55 6.34 0.75
CA ASP A 844 7.04 7.58 1.34
C ASP A 844 7.12 8.73 0.33
N ARG A 845 5.96 9.31 0.01
CA ARG A 845 5.85 10.38 -0.99
C ARG A 845 6.55 11.66 -0.56
N ASP A 846 6.49 12.04 0.71
CA ASP A 846 7.04 13.32 1.19
C ASP A 846 8.57 13.25 1.30
N LEU A 847 9.13 12.07 1.57
CA LEU A 847 10.56 11.81 1.48
C LEU A 847 11.03 11.71 0.01
N MET A 848 10.25 11.12 -0.89
CA MET A 848 10.57 11.12 -2.33
C MET A 848 10.45 12.54 -2.96
N VAL A 849 9.54 13.40 -2.47
CA VAL A 849 9.52 14.83 -2.79
C VAL A 849 10.81 15.52 -2.30
N GLN A 850 11.30 15.20 -1.09
CA GLN A 850 12.57 15.75 -0.59
C GLN A 850 13.78 15.25 -1.40
N ALA A 851 13.81 13.98 -1.81
CA ALA A 851 14.82 13.46 -2.73
C ALA A 851 14.77 14.18 -4.08
N SER A 852 13.58 14.37 -4.65
CA SER A 852 13.36 15.10 -5.91
C SER A 852 13.78 16.58 -5.82
N ILE A 853 13.51 17.24 -4.69
CA ILE A 853 13.95 18.62 -4.42
C ILE A 853 15.47 18.69 -4.25
N TYR A 854 16.12 17.67 -3.67
CA TYR A 854 17.58 17.60 -3.59
C TYR A 854 18.22 17.34 -4.96
N ALA A 855 17.63 16.45 -5.76
CA ALA A 855 18.09 16.08 -7.10
C ALA A 855 17.97 17.23 -8.11
N GLY A 856 16.81 17.88 -8.17
CA GLY A 856 16.58 19.04 -9.03
C GLY A 856 17.11 20.35 -8.45
N GLY A 857 17.22 20.45 -7.12
CA GLY A 857 17.73 21.62 -6.40
C GLY A 857 16.98 22.92 -6.68
N SER A 858 15.62 22.95 -6.78
CA SER A 858 14.99 24.04 -7.57
C SER A 858 13.44 24.25 -7.54
N ILE A 859 12.92 25.53 -7.62
CA ILE A 859 11.62 26.00 -8.27
C ILE A 859 11.71 27.46 -8.87
N ALA A 860 11.11 27.76 -10.04
CA ALA A 860 10.90 29.10 -10.69
C ALA A 860 10.09 28.95 -12.02
N VAL A 861 9.77 30.02 -12.78
CA VAL A 861 8.81 30.01 -13.91
C VAL A 861 9.09 31.03 -15.04
N LEU A 862 8.90 30.65 -16.31
CA LEU A 862 8.94 31.49 -17.52
C LEU A 862 7.81 31.13 -18.50
N GLY A 863 7.13 32.14 -19.07
CA GLY A 863 6.21 31.95 -20.19
C GLY A 863 6.92 31.97 -21.54
N ASN A 864 6.32 31.35 -22.56
CA ASN A 864 6.95 31.14 -23.87
C ASN A 864 5.95 31.21 -25.02
N GLY A 865 6.40 31.77 -26.15
CA GLY A 865 5.53 32.28 -27.21
C GLY A 865 5.13 33.75 -26.97
N LYS A 866 4.15 34.25 -27.73
CA LYS A 866 3.80 35.69 -27.77
C LYS A 866 3.09 36.23 -26.50
N VAL A 867 2.70 35.35 -25.59
CA VAL A 867 1.96 35.66 -24.36
C VAL A 867 2.26 34.63 -23.27
N PHE A 868 2.39 35.07 -22.02
CA PHE A 868 2.73 34.25 -20.86
C PHE A 868 1.61 33.27 -20.48
N CYS A 869 0.37 33.75 -20.37
CA CYS A 869 -0.80 32.92 -20.06
C CYS A 869 -2.09 33.62 -20.50
N ALA A 870 -2.80 33.06 -21.50
CA ALA A 870 -4.02 33.66 -22.06
C ALA A 870 -5.32 33.33 -21.28
N GLY A 871 -5.26 32.42 -20.29
CA GLY A 871 -6.43 31.88 -19.59
C GLY A 871 -6.92 30.53 -20.15
N PHE A 872 -8.08 30.07 -19.69
CA PHE A 872 -8.68 28.78 -20.08
C PHE A 872 -9.29 28.82 -21.50
N ASP A 873 -9.31 27.67 -22.21
CA ASP A 873 -10.13 27.55 -23.43
C ASP A 873 -11.61 27.44 -23.07
N LEU A 874 -12.31 28.57 -23.20
CA LEU A 874 -13.74 28.69 -22.94
C LEU A 874 -14.61 27.81 -23.85
N LYS A 875 -14.11 27.30 -24.99
CA LYS A 875 -14.86 26.34 -25.82
C LYS A 875 -14.77 24.93 -25.27
N ALA A 876 -13.60 24.50 -24.82
CA ALA A 876 -13.44 23.22 -24.13
C ALA A 876 -14.27 23.22 -22.82
N CYS A 877 -14.20 24.30 -22.04
CA CYS A 877 -15.01 24.45 -20.83
C CYS A 877 -16.53 24.54 -21.08
N ALA A 878 -16.97 24.89 -22.29
CA ALA A 878 -18.39 24.94 -22.66
C ALA A 878 -18.89 23.64 -23.33
N ALA A 879 -18.01 22.67 -23.59
CA ALA A 879 -18.36 21.36 -24.12
C ALA A 879 -18.55 20.29 -23.01
N ASP A 880 -18.19 20.62 -21.77
CA ASP A 880 -18.36 19.76 -20.59
C ASP A 880 -19.63 20.15 -19.80
N GLU A 881 -20.71 19.41 -20.02
CA GLU A 881 -22.00 19.61 -19.32
C GLU A 881 -21.95 19.22 -17.83
N SER A 882 -20.92 18.47 -17.39
CA SER A 882 -20.76 18.06 -15.98
C SER A 882 -20.07 19.11 -15.11
N GLY A 883 -19.32 20.02 -15.72
CA GLY A 883 -18.45 21.00 -15.07
C GLY A 883 -17.23 20.39 -14.35
N GLU A 884 -16.94 19.10 -14.53
CA GLU A 884 -15.81 18.40 -13.92
C GLU A 884 -14.46 18.96 -14.37
N THR A 885 -14.32 19.25 -15.66
CA THR A 885 -13.15 19.91 -16.26
C THR A 885 -12.87 21.26 -15.59
N MET A 886 -13.91 22.04 -15.33
CA MET A 886 -13.79 23.34 -14.65
C MET A 886 -13.42 23.17 -13.16
N ARG A 887 -14.00 22.20 -12.46
CA ARG A 887 -13.62 21.86 -11.08
C ARG A 887 -12.16 21.39 -11.00
N GLY A 888 -11.72 20.55 -11.92
CA GLY A 888 -10.35 20.07 -12.04
C GLY A 888 -9.36 21.20 -12.30
N LEU A 889 -9.61 22.04 -13.31
CA LEU A 889 -8.76 23.19 -13.64
C LEU A 889 -8.63 24.20 -12.48
N LEU A 890 -9.74 24.52 -11.80
CA LEU A 890 -9.71 25.42 -10.64
C LEU A 890 -9.01 24.81 -9.42
N THR A 891 -9.15 23.50 -9.21
CA THR A 891 -8.45 22.76 -8.14
C THR A 891 -6.95 22.66 -8.43
N GLY A 892 -6.57 22.33 -9.67
CA GLY A 892 -5.18 22.27 -10.12
C GLY A 892 -4.49 23.64 -10.03
N LEU A 893 -5.14 24.71 -10.48
CA LEU A 893 -4.65 26.08 -10.32
C LEU A 893 -4.47 26.44 -8.82
N SER A 894 -5.43 26.09 -7.97
CA SER A 894 -5.34 26.34 -6.52
C SER A 894 -4.15 25.59 -5.90
N ARG A 895 -4.00 24.30 -6.22
CA ARG A 895 -2.86 23.46 -5.76
C ARG A 895 -1.52 24.01 -6.26
N CYS A 896 -1.44 24.44 -7.52
CA CYS A 896 -0.23 25.03 -8.11
C CYS A 896 0.20 26.31 -7.37
N VAL A 897 -0.72 27.25 -7.17
CA VAL A 897 -0.41 28.52 -6.47
C VAL A 897 -0.07 28.31 -4.99
N VAL A 898 -0.69 27.32 -4.33
CA VAL A 898 -0.30 26.91 -2.97
C VAL A 898 1.09 26.27 -2.97
N ALA A 899 1.38 25.33 -3.88
CA ALA A 899 2.67 24.66 -3.97
C ALA A 899 3.82 25.63 -4.25
N MET A 900 3.66 26.58 -5.19
CA MET A 900 4.65 27.65 -5.44
C MET A 900 4.95 28.46 -4.16
N ARG A 901 3.91 28.77 -3.39
CA ARG A 901 4.02 29.57 -2.17
C ARG A 901 4.65 28.79 -1.02
N GLU A 902 4.27 27.53 -0.84
CA GLU A 902 4.67 26.68 0.30
C GLU A 902 5.95 25.88 0.03
N ALA A 903 6.42 25.85 -1.22
CA ALA A 903 7.75 25.36 -1.58
C ALA A 903 8.81 25.96 -0.66
N ALA A 904 9.65 25.10 -0.08
CA ALA A 904 10.73 25.52 0.81
C ALA A 904 11.70 26.50 0.12
N VAL A 905 11.86 26.35 -1.19
CA VAL A 905 12.78 27.11 -2.04
C VAL A 905 12.08 28.32 -2.71
N PRO A 906 12.80 29.38 -3.11
CA PRO A 906 12.23 30.54 -3.80
C PRO A 906 11.54 30.19 -5.12
N VAL A 907 10.67 31.08 -5.61
CA VAL A 907 10.02 31.01 -6.92
C VAL A 907 10.15 32.36 -7.63
N VAL A 908 11.00 32.44 -8.64
CA VAL A 908 11.16 33.61 -9.53
C VAL A 908 10.30 33.41 -10.78
N MET A 909 9.60 34.44 -11.26
CA MET A 909 8.74 34.37 -12.44
C MET A 909 9.10 35.43 -13.48
N GLY A 910 9.16 35.08 -14.77
CA GLY A 910 9.37 36.00 -15.89
C GLY A 910 8.21 35.99 -16.88
N VAL A 911 7.68 37.17 -17.20
CA VAL A 911 6.40 37.38 -17.90
C VAL A 911 6.62 38.16 -19.19
N HIS A 912 6.26 37.56 -20.33
CA HIS A 912 6.20 38.26 -21.61
C HIS A 912 4.76 38.34 -22.15
N GLY A 913 4.35 39.49 -22.68
CA GLY A 913 3.03 39.66 -23.30
C GLY A 913 1.89 39.54 -22.27
N CYS A 914 0.78 38.86 -22.59
CA CYS A 914 -0.36 38.84 -21.66
C CYS A 914 -0.30 37.75 -20.58
N ALA A 915 -0.70 38.11 -19.37
CA ALA A 915 -1.00 37.20 -18.27
C ALA A 915 -2.44 37.45 -17.80
N ILE A 916 -3.32 36.47 -17.97
CA ILE A 916 -4.77 36.64 -17.86
C ILE A 916 -5.35 35.63 -16.87
N ALA A 917 -6.19 36.13 -15.95
CA ALA A 917 -6.94 35.36 -14.97
C ALA A 917 -6.08 34.37 -14.15
N GLY A 918 -5.99 33.11 -14.57
CA GLY A 918 -5.14 32.10 -13.92
C GLY A 918 -3.66 32.49 -13.91
N GLY A 919 -3.17 33.13 -14.98
CA GLY A 919 -1.80 33.68 -15.01
C GLY A 919 -1.56 34.72 -13.91
N CYS A 920 -2.55 35.58 -13.63
CA CYS A 920 -2.49 36.54 -12.53
C CYS A 920 -2.62 35.90 -11.14
N ALA A 921 -3.20 34.70 -11.02
CA ALA A 921 -3.15 33.94 -9.77
C ALA A 921 -1.75 33.35 -9.52
N MET A 922 -1.10 32.80 -10.55
CA MET A 922 0.28 32.28 -10.49
C MET A 922 1.29 33.39 -10.16
N LEU A 923 1.13 34.57 -10.77
CA LEU A 923 1.85 35.80 -10.40
C LEU A 923 1.74 36.14 -8.91
N GLY A 924 0.55 35.96 -8.33
CA GLY A 924 0.32 36.17 -6.89
C GLY A 924 0.98 35.12 -5.98
N GLY A 925 1.42 33.99 -6.52
CA GLY A 925 2.10 32.90 -5.79
C GLY A 925 3.64 32.87 -5.95
N ALA A 926 4.22 33.71 -6.82
CA ALA A 926 5.66 33.84 -6.96
C ALA A 926 6.28 34.73 -5.86
N ASP A 927 7.55 34.50 -5.54
CA ASP A 927 8.31 35.33 -4.58
C ASP A 927 8.92 36.58 -5.26
N VAL A 928 9.23 36.48 -6.56
CA VAL A 928 9.74 37.58 -7.41
C VAL A 928 9.12 37.48 -8.81
N VAL A 929 8.83 38.62 -9.44
CA VAL A 929 8.25 38.70 -10.80
C VAL A 929 8.98 39.73 -11.65
N VAL A 930 9.39 39.37 -12.85
CA VAL A 930 9.92 40.25 -13.90
C VAL A 930 8.91 40.30 -15.06
N ALA A 931 8.70 41.46 -15.70
CA ALA A 931 7.87 41.57 -16.90
C ALA A 931 8.45 42.53 -17.96
N ASP A 932 8.09 42.35 -19.23
CA ASP A 932 8.48 43.29 -20.29
C ASP A 932 7.58 44.54 -20.33
N GLU A 933 8.06 45.67 -20.85
CA GLU A 933 7.27 46.90 -20.98
C GLU A 933 5.95 46.71 -21.75
N GLY A 934 5.89 45.76 -22.69
CA GLY A 934 4.71 45.38 -23.45
C GLY A 934 3.76 44.40 -22.75
N ALA A 935 4.05 43.95 -21.53
CA ALA A 935 3.23 42.95 -20.84
C ALA A 935 1.87 43.52 -20.38
N LEU A 936 0.82 42.70 -20.49
CA LEU A 936 -0.58 43.08 -20.21
C LEU A 936 -1.25 42.10 -19.23
N LEU A 937 -1.64 42.59 -18.05
CA LEU A 937 -2.08 41.78 -16.92
C LEU A 937 -3.54 42.08 -16.55
N GLY A 938 -4.38 41.08 -16.21
CA GLY A 938 -5.72 41.38 -15.65
C GLY A 938 -6.73 40.25 -15.57
N TYR A 939 -7.96 40.61 -15.17
CA TYR A 939 -9.08 39.67 -14.88
C TYR A 939 -10.34 39.92 -15.75
N PRO A 940 -10.25 39.86 -17.09
CA PRO A 940 -11.39 40.08 -17.98
C PRO A 940 -12.54 39.05 -17.83
N VAL A 941 -12.37 38.01 -17.01
CA VAL A 941 -13.39 36.98 -16.70
C VAL A 941 -14.70 37.56 -16.15
N VAL A 942 -14.66 38.74 -15.51
CA VAL A 942 -15.87 39.43 -15.06
C VAL A 942 -16.76 39.90 -16.23
N LYS A 943 -16.20 40.08 -17.45
CA LYS A 943 -16.98 40.37 -18.67
C LYS A 943 -17.91 39.22 -19.09
N ILE A 944 -17.62 38.00 -18.66
CA ILE A 944 -18.38 36.78 -19.00
C ILE A 944 -19.10 36.19 -17.78
N GLY A 945 -19.28 36.98 -16.72
CA GLY A 945 -20.01 36.59 -15.51
C GLY A 945 -19.26 35.64 -14.55
N VAL A 946 -17.98 35.37 -14.80
CA VAL A 946 -17.17 34.45 -13.96
C VAL A 946 -16.43 35.23 -12.88
N SER A 947 -16.65 34.86 -11.62
CA SER A 947 -15.98 35.45 -10.47
C SER A 947 -14.53 34.96 -10.35
N PRO A 948 -13.52 35.85 -10.17
CA PRO A 948 -12.11 35.46 -10.04
C PRO A 948 -11.77 34.90 -8.63
N ALA A 949 -12.68 34.18 -7.98
CA ALA A 949 -12.64 33.84 -6.55
C ALA A 949 -11.33 33.17 -6.07
N VAL A 950 -10.81 32.19 -6.81
CA VAL A 950 -9.52 31.55 -6.52
C VAL A 950 -8.38 32.56 -6.59
N SER A 951 -8.34 33.37 -7.66
CA SER A 951 -7.32 34.38 -7.87
C SER A 951 -7.34 35.48 -6.80
N ALA A 952 -8.55 35.81 -6.32
CA ALA A 952 -8.77 36.89 -5.36
C ALA A 952 -8.09 36.63 -4.01
N ALA A 953 -8.14 35.39 -3.52
CA ALA A 953 -7.49 35.01 -2.27
C ALA A 953 -5.97 35.25 -2.32
N PHE A 954 -5.32 34.85 -3.42
CA PHE A 954 -3.87 35.00 -3.58
C PHE A 954 -3.48 36.45 -3.87
N LEU A 955 -4.18 37.15 -4.77
CA LEU A 955 -3.89 38.54 -5.13
C LEU A 955 -4.00 39.49 -3.90
N MET A 956 -5.08 39.35 -3.11
CA MET A 956 -5.28 40.11 -1.87
C MET A 956 -4.21 39.83 -0.81
N SER A 957 -3.48 38.71 -0.91
CA SER A 957 -2.38 38.34 -0.01
C SER A 957 -0.98 38.69 -0.53
N SER A 958 -0.89 39.31 -1.71
CA SER A 958 0.39 39.67 -2.35
C SER A 958 0.49 41.16 -2.73
N ILE A 959 -0.61 41.83 -3.10
CA ILE A 959 -0.64 43.27 -3.36
C ILE A 959 -1.65 44.03 -2.46
N PRO A 960 -1.50 45.35 -2.25
CA PRO A 960 -2.38 46.11 -1.36
C PRO A 960 -3.86 46.03 -1.74
N ALA A 961 -4.74 45.93 -0.73
CA ALA A 961 -6.14 45.59 -0.91
C ALA A 961 -6.97 46.57 -1.77
N GLY A 962 -6.59 47.85 -1.84
CA GLY A 962 -7.21 48.84 -2.74
C GLY A 962 -6.96 48.51 -4.22
N PRO A 963 -5.69 48.54 -4.67
CA PRO A 963 -5.29 48.03 -5.98
C PRO A 963 -5.80 46.63 -6.33
N ALA A 964 -5.78 45.68 -5.38
CA ALA A 964 -6.32 44.33 -5.60
C ALA A 964 -7.81 44.37 -5.96
N ARG A 965 -8.64 45.08 -5.17
CA ARG A 965 -10.08 45.24 -5.45
C ARG A 965 -10.34 45.97 -6.76
N ALA A 966 -9.56 46.98 -7.10
CA ALA A 966 -9.66 47.66 -8.38
C ALA A 966 -9.38 46.70 -9.55
N LEU A 967 -8.26 45.97 -9.51
CA LEU A 967 -7.84 45.06 -10.59
C LEU A 967 -8.77 43.85 -10.78
N MET A 968 -9.51 43.44 -9.74
CA MET A 968 -10.50 42.35 -9.83
C MET A 968 -11.89 42.80 -10.27
N LEU A 969 -12.21 44.10 -10.18
CA LEU A 969 -13.49 44.67 -10.59
C LEU A 969 -13.42 45.37 -11.95
N ASP A 970 -12.22 45.82 -12.36
CA ASP A 970 -11.96 46.37 -13.68
C ASP A 970 -11.82 45.24 -14.72
N PRO A 971 -12.67 45.19 -15.76
CA PRO A 971 -12.54 44.22 -16.84
C PRO A 971 -11.38 44.50 -17.82
N GLY A 972 -10.61 45.59 -17.62
CA GLY A 972 -9.45 45.96 -18.42
C GLY A 972 -8.22 45.04 -18.25
N LEU A 973 -7.15 45.40 -18.95
CA LEU A 973 -5.80 44.90 -18.68
C LEU A 973 -4.95 46.12 -18.29
N ILE A 974 -4.07 45.93 -17.31
CA ILE A 974 -3.05 46.91 -16.91
C ILE A 974 -1.72 46.57 -17.60
N ASP A 975 -0.94 47.60 -17.93
CA ASP A 975 0.43 47.44 -18.41
C ASP A 975 1.40 47.00 -17.29
N ALA A 976 2.59 46.55 -17.69
CA ALA A 976 3.66 46.14 -16.78
C ALA A 976 4.05 47.22 -15.76
N GLN A 977 4.06 48.49 -16.17
CA GLN A 977 4.46 49.61 -15.31
C GLN A 977 3.40 49.89 -14.24
N ARG A 978 2.12 49.74 -14.57
CA ARG A 978 1.01 49.76 -13.63
C ARG A 978 1.00 48.53 -12.72
N ALA A 979 1.37 47.35 -13.23
CA ALA A 979 1.52 46.13 -12.43
C ALA A 979 2.69 46.24 -11.43
N PHE A 980 3.80 46.88 -11.82
CA PHE A 980 4.92 47.24 -10.96
C PHE A 980 4.52 48.29 -9.91
N ALA A 981 3.78 49.33 -10.32
CA ALA A 981 3.28 50.38 -9.43
C ALA A 981 2.32 49.87 -8.34
N ILE A 982 1.66 48.72 -8.53
CA ILE A 982 0.83 48.05 -7.50
C ILE A 982 1.55 46.88 -6.79
N GLY A 983 2.72 46.44 -7.27
CA GLY A 983 3.51 45.36 -6.67
C GLY A 983 3.14 43.94 -7.11
N LEU A 984 2.43 43.79 -8.23
CA LEU A 984 2.16 42.48 -8.86
C LEU A 984 3.33 42.03 -9.73
N VAL A 985 4.04 42.99 -10.32
CA VAL A 985 5.35 42.84 -10.94
C VAL A 985 6.39 43.48 -10.01
N HIS A 986 7.60 42.93 -9.97
CA HIS A 986 8.67 43.33 -9.06
C HIS A 986 9.90 43.94 -9.76
N GLU A 987 10.04 43.75 -11.08
CA GLU A 987 10.95 44.47 -11.99
C GLU A 987 10.33 44.55 -13.39
N VAL A 988 10.57 45.65 -14.12
CA VAL A 988 10.16 45.82 -15.53
C VAL A 988 11.40 46.01 -16.39
N VAL A 989 11.44 45.38 -17.56
CA VAL A 989 12.56 45.41 -18.50
C VAL A 989 12.07 45.64 -19.94
N ALA A 990 12.97 46.00 -20.86
CA ALA A 990 12.58 46.53 -22.18
C ALA A 990 11.77 45.56 -23.07
N ASP A 991 12.10 44.27 -23.05
CA ASP A 991 11.55 43.27 -23.96
C ASP A 991 11.59 41.83 -23.40
N ALA A 992 11.09 40.87 -24.19
CA ALA A 992 11.02 39.45 -23.87
C ALA A 992 12.38 38.78 -23.60
N GLU A 993 13.44 39.26 -24.26
CA GLU A 993 14.80 38.69 -24.18
C GLU A 993 15.42 39.12 -22.84
N ALA A 994 15.28 40.40 -22.49
CA ALA A 994 15.65 40.94 -21.18
C ALA A 994 14.86 40.29 -20.02
N VAL A 995 13.57 39.95 -20.19
CA VAL A 995 12.80 39.20 -19.16
C VAL A 995 13.45 37.86 -18.87
N ARG A 996 13.87 37.15 -19.93
CA ARG A 996 14.44 35.81 -19.84
C ARG A 996 15.82 35.85 -19.17
N GLU A 997 16.69 36.75 -19.61
CA GLU A 997 17.99 37.01 -18.99
C GLU A 997 17.83 37.30 -17.48
N ARG A 998 17.04 38.32 -17.14
CA ARG A 998 16.92 38.81 -15.77
C ARG A 998 16.26 37.81 -14.81
N THR A 999 15.32 37.01 -15.30
CA THR A 999 14.73 35.90 -14.52
C THR A 999 15.76 34.82 -14.20
N MET A 1000 16.59 34.44 -15.18
CA MET A 1000 17.66 33.45 -15.02
C MET A 1000 18.84 33.97 -14.18
N GLU A 1001 19.08 35.29 -14.16
CA GLU A 1001 20.03 35.95 -13.26
C GLU A 1001 19.53 35.88 -11.81
N LEU A 1002 18.32 36.39 -11.54
CA LEU A 1002 17.71 36.41 -10.22
C LEU A 1002 17.60 35.00 -9.62
N ALA A 1003 17.29 34.00 -10.45
CA ALA A 1003 17.26 32.60 -10.03
C ALA A 1003 18.63 32.10 -9.54
N ARG A 1004 19.72 32.36 -10.29
CA ARG A 1004 21.08 31.97 -9.87
C ARG A 1004 21.58 32.78 -8.68
N SER A 1005 21.22 34.07 -8.59
CA SER A 1005 21.51 34.93 -7.44
C SER A 1005 20.87 34.40 -6.15
N LEU A 1006 19.65 33.88 -6.21
CA LEU A 1006 18.96 33.29 -5.06
C LEU A 1006 19.46 31.87 -4.73
N ALA A 1007 19.83 31.07 -5.73
CA ALA A 1007 20.44 29.74 -5.51
C ALA A 1007 21.81 29.82 -4.81
N ALA A 1008 22.60 30.85 -5.10
CA ALA A 1008 23.93 31.07 -4.52
C ALA A 1008 23.93 31.63 -3.08
N LYS A 1009 22.76 31.86 -2.47
CA LYS A 1009 22.64 32.26 -1.04
C LYS A 1009 22.58 31.02 -0.13
N PRO A 1010 22.94 31.10 1.16
CA PRO A 1010 22.86 29.97 2.08
C PRO A 1010 21.44 29.39 2.18
N GLY A 1011 21.32 28.07 2.02
CA GLY A 1011 20.03 27.38 1.89
C GLY A 1011 19.05 27.73 3.01
N ASP A 1012 19.41 27.48 4.26
CA ASP A 1012 18.50 27.58 5.40
C ASP A 1012 18.06 29.01 5.71
N GLY A 1013 18.94 30.00 5.50
CA GLY A 1013 18.59 31.41 5.64
C GLY A 1013 17.50 31.85 4.66
N VAL A 1014 17.56 31.37 3.42
CA VAL A 1014 16.56 31.66 2.39
C VAL A 1014 15.26 30.88 2.63
N ARG A 1015 15.37 29.58 2.94
CA ARG A 1015 14.21 28.70 3.25
C ARG A 1015 13.41 29.24 4.44
N GLU A 1016 14.08 29.58 5.54
CA GLU A 1016 13.41 30.12 6.73
C GLU A 1016 12.88 31.54 6.51
N THR A 1017 13.56 32.40 5.72
CA THR A 1017 13.02 33.72 5.35
C THR A 1017 11.70 33.60 4.58
N LYS A 1018 11.62 32.68 3.61
CA LYS A 1018 10.36 32.42 2.88
C LYS A 1018 9.27 31.86 3.80
N ARG A 1019 9.61 30.89 4.66
CA ARG A 1019 8.70 30.30 5.66
C ARG A 1019 8.15 31.34 6.64
N LEU A 1020 8.99 32.22 7.19
CA LEU A 1020 8.59 33.27 8.13
C LEU A 1020 7.69 34.32 7.46
N VAL A 1021 8.00 34.77 6.25
CA VAL A 1021 7.12 35.73 5.54
C VAL A 1021 5.77 35.07 5.20
N ASN A 1022 5.75 33.77 4.87
CA ASN A 1022 4.50 33.04 4.70
C ASN A 1022 3.69 32.92 6.00
N LEU A 1023 4.31 32.59 7.14
CA LEU A 1023 3.65 32.58 8.45
C LEU A 1023 3.05 33.95 8.81
N ILE A 1024 3.83 35.03 8.65
CA ILE A 1024 3.37 36.41 8.86
C ILE A 1024 2.19 36.77 7.94
N THR A 1025 2.14 36.21 6.71
CA THR A 1025 1.01 36.45 5.79
C THR A 1025 -0.20 35.53 6.04
N LYS A 1026 -0.06 34.43 6.80
CA LYS A 1026 -1.15 33.48 7.09
C LYS A 1026 -2.02 33.88 8.28
N GLY A 1027 -1.46 34.54 9.30
CA GLY A 1027 -2.22 35.10 10.43
C GLY A 1027 -2.94 34.08 11.33
N THR A 1028 -2.47 32.83 11.37
CA THR A 1028 -3.08 31.73 12.14
C THR A 1028 -2.56 31.63 13.57
N SER A 1029 -3.38 31.06 14.46
CA SER A 1029 -3.12 30.91 15.91
C SER A 1029 -2.10 29.82 16.29
N GLU A 1030 -1.25 29.41 15.37
CA GLU A 1030 -0.21 28.39 15.59
C GLU A 1030 1.08 28.96 16.22
N LEU A 1031 1.16 30.29 16.34
CA LEU A 1031 2.24 31.02 17.03
C LEU A 1031 2.12 30.97 18.57
N GLY A 1032 1.63 29.85 19.11
CA GLY A 1032 1.85 29.49 20.52
C GLY A 1032 3.30 29.04 20.71
N GLY A 1033 3.88 29.30 21.90
CA GLY A 1033 5.32 29.10 22.15
C GLY A 1033 5.85 27.70 21.81
N ASP A 1034 5.05 26.66 22.04
CA ASP A 1034 5.40 25.26 21.76
C ASP A 1034 5.69 25.01 20.26
N GLY A 1035 4.97 25.68 19.36
CA GLY A 1035 5.13 25.53 17.91
C GLY A 1035 6.45 26.10 17.38
N LEU A 1036 6.94 27.18 17.99
CA LEU A 1036 8.26 27.74 17.69
C LEU A 1036 9.37 26.91 18.35
N GLN A 1037 9.12 26.39 19.56
CA GLN A 1037 10.06 25.51 20.28
C GLN A 1037 10.29 24.17 19.55
N ALA A 1038 9.29 23.66 18.82
CA ALA A 1038 9.44 22.51 17.91
C ALA A 1038 10.25 22.78 16.62
N SER A 1039 10.58 24.06 16.34
CA SER A 1039 11.55 24.45 15.31
C SER A 1039 12.96 24.62 15.88
N LEU A 1040 13.09 25.07 17.14
CA LEU A 1040 14.39 25.22 17.82
C LEU A 1040 15.16 23.89 17.97
N SER A 1041 14.47 22.75 18.02
CA SER A 1041 15.10 21.42 18.02
C SER A 1041 15.64 20.97 16.66
N ARG A 1042 15.30 21.65 15.56
CA ARG A 1042 15.78 21.30 14.20
C ARG A 1042 16.99 22.12 13.77
N VAL A 1043 17.16 23.31 14.33
CA VAL A 1043 18.29 24.22 14.04
C VAL A 1043 19.30 24.13 15.18
N GLY A 1044 19.94 22.95 15.35
CA GLY A 1044 20.97 22.78 16.39
C GLY A 1044 21.46 21.36 16.68
N SER A 1045 20.70 20.30 16.33
CA SER A 1045 21.15 18.91 16.46
C SER A 1045 21.35 18.27 15.09
N ASP A 1046 22.60 18.32 14.63
CA ASP A 1046 23.38 17.24 13.99
C ASP A 1046 24.55 17.89 13.23
N GLU A 1047 25.80 17.50 13.56
CA GLU A 1047 26.99 18.21 13.06
C GLU A 1047 27.29 17.95 11.57
N GLU A 1048 26.59 17.00 10.94
CA GLU A 1048 26.85 16.54 9.57
C GLU A 1048 26.19 17.38 8.46
N GLN A 1049 25.17 18.20 8.75
CA GLN A 1049 24.42 18.95 7.70
C GLN A 1049 25.11 20.22 7.16
N ARG A 1050 26.43 20.37 7.29
CA ARG A 1050 27.17 21.54 6.79
C ARG A 1050 27.53 21.44 5.30
N GLY A 1051 26.54 21.68 4.43
CA GLY A 1051 26.79 21.74 2.99
C GLY A 1051 25.56 21.94 2.08
N SER A 1052 24.54 22.70 2.49
CA SER A 1052 23.32 22.88 1.68
C SER A 1052 23.27 24.23 0.93
N GLU A 1053 23.61 24.19 -0.35
CA GLU A 1053 23.36 25.30 -1.29
C GLU A 1053 21.84 25.53 -1.47
N CYS A 1054 21.44 26.73 -1.90
CA CYS A 1054 20.03 27.03 -2.22
C CYS A 1054 19.71 26.70 -3.69
N SER A 1055 18.49 27.02 -4.13
CA SER A 1055 17.80 26.17 -5.12
C SER A 1055 16.70 26.89 -5.92
N VAL A 1056 16.73 26.94 -7.27
CA VAL A 1056 15.72 27.66 -8.13
C VAL A 1056 15.55 27.04 -9.57
N LEU A 1057 14.33 26.73 -10.09
CA LEU A 1057 14.04 25.86 -11.31
C LEU A 1057 13.45 26.55 -12.54
N VAL A 1058 14.07 26.36 -13.70
CA VAL A 1058 13.62 26.86 -15.02
C VAL A 1058 12.31 26.28 -15.62
N ILE A 1059 11.14 26.26 -14.94
CA ILE A 1059 9.88 25.85 -15.60
C ILE A 1059 9.64 26.77 -16.79
N THR A 1060 9.62 26.24 -18.01
CA THR A 1060 9.30 27.01 -19.23
C THR A 1060 8.28 26.26 -20.07
N GLY A 1061 7.33 26.96 -20.70
CA GLY A 1061 6.36 26.32 -21.62
C GLY A 1061 6.98 25.97 -22.98
N ALA A 1062 6.63 24.83 -23.60
CA ALA A 1062 7.07 24.54 -24.96
C ALA A 1062 6.26 23.49 -25.75
N GLY A 1063 5.36 23.90 -26.66
CA GLY A 1063 4.73 22.96 -27.62
C GLY A 1063 3.96 23.60 -28.79
N LYS A 1064 3.46 22.78 -29.72
CA LYS A 1064 2.50 23.21 -30.76
C LYS A 1064 1.07 23.02 -30.25
N ALA A 1065 0.65 23.96 -29.40
CA ALA A 1065 -0.32 23.77 -28.30
C ALA A 1065 0.32 23.17 -27.02
N PHE A 1066 1.38 23.83 -26.51
CA PHE A 1066 1.81 23.77 -25.10
C PHE A 1066 2.68 24.96 -24.61
N CYS A 1067 2.52 26.22 -25.04
CA CYS A 1067 3.04 26.68 -26.33
C CYS A 1067 4.55 27.06 -26.28
N ALA A 1068 5.21 27.07 -27.45
CA ALA A 1068 6.66 26.90 -27.69
C ALA A 1068 7.69 27.95 -27.17
N GLY A 1069 8.83 27.48 -26.60
CA GLY A 1069 10.19 27.80 -27.12
C GLY A 1069 11.30 28.32 -26.17
N MET A 1070 12.43 27.61 -26.04
CA MET A 1070 13.59 27.87 -25.13
C MET A 1070 14.69 28.77 -25.78
N ASP A 1071 15.85 29.13 -25.19
CA ASP A 1071 16.59 28.62 -24.02
C ASP A 1071 17.48 29.64 -23.24
N LEU A 1072 18.13 29.17 -22.17
CA LEU A 1072 19.15 29.70 -21.22
C LEU A 1072 20.09 30.90 -21.53
N LYS A 1073 20.73 31.35 -20.43
CA LYS A 1073 22.05 32.02 -20.29
C LYS A 1073 22.25 33.45 -20.81
N ALA A 1074 22.17 34.38 -19.87
CA ALA A 1074 23.20 35.41 -19.67
C ALA A 1074 23.49 35.62 -18.15
N VAL A 1075 24.62 36.29 -17.83
CA VAL A 1075 25.02 37.06 -16.61
C VAL A 1075 24.08 36.97 -15.38
N LEU A 1076 24.43 36.62 -14.13
CA LEU A 1076 25.67 36.25 -13.40
C LEU A 1076 26.70 37.38 -13.11
N VAL A 1077 26.87 37.82 -11.84
CA VAL A 1077 28.16 38.19 -11.12
C VAL A 1077 28.00 39.09 -9.82
N GLU A 1078 28.64 38.69 -8.69
CA GLU A 1078 29.16 39.44 -7.49
C GLU A 1078 28.28 40.40 -6.58
N LEU A 1079 28.71 40.88 -5.38
CA LEU A 1079 29.10 40.26 -4.06
C LEU A 1079 29.42 41.34 -2.93
N SER A 1080 29.21 41.05 -1.61
CA SER A 1080 29.60 41.82 -0.35
C SER A 1080 28.91 43.19 -0.02
N GLY A 1081 29.00 43.91 1.14
CA GLY A 1081 29.57 43.79 2.54
C GLY A 1081 29.68 45.19 3.26
N ASP A 1082 29.73 45.50 4.59
CA ASP A 1082 29.50 44.94 5.98
C ASP A 1082 29.14 46.14 6.94
N GLU A 1083 28.81 46.19 8.26
CA GLU A 1083 28.73 45.40 9.54
C GLU A 1083 29.97 45.21 10.49
N THR A 1084 29.77 45.57 11.78
CA THR A 1084 30.22 44.91 13.03
C THR A 1084 29.64 45.54 14.32
N LEU A 1085 28.92 46.66 14.21
CA LEU A 1085 28.60 47.53 15.35
C LEU A 1085 27.40 47.03 16.19
N GLY A 1086 26.62 46.07 15.67
CA GLY A 1086 25.30 45.71 16.19
C GLY A 1086 25.24 45.31 17.67
N GLY A 1087 26.23 44.56 18.18
CA GLY A 1087 26.15 43.88 19.48
C GLY A 1087 26.03 44.78 20.73
N ARG A 1088 26.31 46.08 20.62
CA ARG A 1088 26.25 47.04 21.76
C ARG A 1088 25.14 48.08 21.69
N LEU A 1089 24.58 48.38 20.51
CA LEU A 1089 23.54 49.41 20.37
C LEU A 1089 22.16 48.91 20.83
N LEU A 1090 21.82 47.66 20.46
CA LEU A 1090 20.50 47.08 20.63
C LEU A 1090 20.02 47.03 22.10
N ARG A 1091 20.94 46.85 23.06
CA ARG A 1091 20.57 46.66 24.47
C ARG A 1091 20.13 47.96 25.15
N SER A 1092 20.68 49.12 24.76
CA SER A 1092 20.26 50.43 25.28
C SER A 1092 19.08 51.03 24.51
N LEU A 1093 18.86 50.63 23.26
CA LEU A 1093 17.68 51.03 22.47
C LEU A 1093 16.38 50.51 23.07
N ALA A 1094 16.32 49.22 23.45
CA ALA A 1094 15.11 48.60 23.98
C ALA A 1094 14.56 49.29 25.24
N GLU A 1095 15.42 49.66 26.18
CA GLU A 1095 15.03 50.37 27.41
C GLU A 1095 14.55 51.81 27.15
N LEU A 1096 15.05 52.44 26.08
CA LEU A 1096 14.63 53.77 25.65
C LEU A 1096 13.24 53.73 24.99
N THR A 1097 13.00 52.77 24.09
CA THR A 1097 11.73 52.60 23.37
C THR A 1097 10.54 52.37 24.31
N ILE A 1098 10.73 51.62 25.41
CA ILE A 1098 9.66 51.38 26.39
C ILE A 1098 9.25 52.68 27.09
N LYS A 1099 10.20 53.53 27.50
CA LYS A 1099 9.89 54.82 28.14
C LYS A 1099 9.30 55.87 27.18
N ILE A 1100 9.61 55.79 25.89
CA ILE A 1100 8.99 56.64 24.86
C ILE A 1100 7.49 56.35 24.70
N ARG A 1101 7.03 55.12 25.00
CA ARG A 1101 5.62 54.72 24.83
C ARG A 1101 4.63 55.45 25.76
N GLU A 1102 5.09 55.96 26.90
CA GLU A 1102 4.23 56.58 27.93
C GLU A 1102 4.27 58.12 27.95
N LEU A 1103 5.16 58.75 27.18
CA LEU A 1103 5.29 60.22 27.10
C LEU A 1103 4.76 60.74 25.76
N GLY A 1104 3.73 61.58 25.82
CA GLY A 1104 2.98 62.05 24.66
C GLY A 1104 3.72 63.09 23.80
N MET A 1105 4.65 62.64 22.95
CA MET A 1105 5.26 63.45 21.89
C MET A 1105 5.19 62.75 20.53
N VAL A 1106 5.23 63.54 19.45
CA VAL A 1106 5.37 63.04 18.08
C VAL A 1106 6.81 62.57 17.88
N THR A 1107 6.99 61.39 17.28
CA THR A 1107 8.32 60.86 16.92
C THR A 1107 8.53 60.99 15.42
N VAL A 1108 9.53 61.77 15.00
CA VAL A 1108 10.04 61.77 13.63
C VAL A 1108 11.24 60.82 13.58
N ALA A 1109 11.20 59.81 12.70
CA ALA A 1109 12.23 58.79 12.60
C ALA A 1109 12.73 58.67 11.15
N LYS A 1110 14.05 58.60 10.97
CA LYS A 1110 14.71 58.35 9.68
C LYS A 1110 15.25 56.92 9.68
N VAL A 1111 14.84 56.11 8.70
CA VAL A 1111 15.19 54.70 8.61
C VAL A 1111 15.98 54.44 7.32
N ASN A 1112 17.08 53.70 7.45
CA ASN A 1112 17.81 53.02 6.39
C ASN A 1112 18.11 51.61 6.91
N GLY A 1113 18.07 50.58 6.07
CA GLY A 1113 18.42 49.23 6.52
C GLY A 1113 18.47 48.19 5.40
N ALA A 1114 19.65 47.61 5.21
CA ALA A 1114 19.85 46.32 4.56
C ALA A 1114 20.23 45.32 5.66
N ALA A 1115 19.58 44.15 5.72
CA ALA A 1115 19.78 43.17 6.80
C ALA A 1115 20.01 41.74 6.27
N VAL A 1116 19.30 41.35 5.21
CA VAL A 1116 19.31 39.95 4.74
C VAL A 1116 20.66 39.55 4.13
N ASP A 1117 21.40 40.49 3.54
CA ASP A 1117 22.75 40.22 3.00
C ASP A 1117 23.83 39.97 4.07
N LEU A 1118 23.46 40.06 5.36
CA LEU A 1118 24.27 39.74 6.53
C LEU A 1118 23.85 38.42 7.20
N GLY A 1119 22.88 37.70 6.64
CA GLY A 1119 22.26 36.53 7.28
C GLY A 1119 21.31 36.88 8.45
N LEU A 1120 20.98 38.16 8.62
CA LEU A 1120 20.10 38.63 9.69
C LEU A 1120 18.63 38.60 9.25
N CYS A 1121 17.81 37.79 9.92
CA CYS A 1121 16.36 37.84 9.77
C CYS A 1121 15.80 39.18 10.32
N PRO A 1122 15.04 39.98 9.53
CA PRO A 1122 14.55 41.31 9.93
C PRO A 1122 13.31 41.26 10.85
N ALA A 1123 13.25 40.29 11.77
CA ALA A 1123 12.06 39.88 12.52
C ALA A 1123 11.39 41.00 13.35
N VAL A 1124 12.17 41.98 13.84
CA VAL A 1124 11.68 43.08 14.70
C VAL A 1124 10.85 44.11 13.94
N ILE A 1125 11.08 44.29 12.63
CA ILE A 1125 10.45 45.36 11.82
C ILE A 1125 9.56 44.80 10.71
N ALA A 1126 9.84 43.58 10.23
CA ALA A 1126 9.15 42.97 9.10
C ALA A 1126 7.60 42.98 9.17
N PRO A 1127 6.93 42.70 10.32
CA PRO A 1127 5.46 42.71 10.37
C PRO A 1127 4.83 44.06 9.95
N TRP A 1128 5.41 45.17 10.42
CA TRP A 1128 4.94 46.53 10.10
C TRP A 1128 5.24 46.92 8.65
N VAL A 1129 6.37 46.48 8.11
CA VAL A 1129 6.76 46.73 6.70
C VAL A 1129 5.89 45.93 5.74
N VAL A 1130 5.62 44.65 6.04
CA VAL A 1130 4.70 43.79 5.26
C VAL A 1130 3.29 44.39 5.19
N ALA A 1131 2.78 44.90 6.31
CA ALA A 1131 1.46 45.54 6.37
C ALA A 1131 1.36 46.82 5.52
N LYS A 1132 2.39 47.68 5.52
CA LYS A 1132 2.45 48.92 4.70
C LYS A 1132 2.67 48.65 3.21
N MET A 1133 3.55 47.71 2.84
CA MET A 1133 4.00 47.53 1.44
C MET A 1133 3.21 46.48 0.64
N GLY A 1134 2.53 45.54 1.32
CA GLY A 1134 1.97 44.33 0.70
C GLY A 1134 3.01 43.20 0.62
N ALA A 1135 2.57 41.96 0.86
CA ALA A 1135 3.49 40.87 1.15
C ALA A 1135 4.31 40.38 -0.06
N GLY A 1136 3.88 40.59 -1.31
CA GLY A 1136 4.67 40.31 -2.51
C GLY A 1136 5.90 41.23 -2.60
N ARG A 1137 5.66 42.54 -2.53
CA ARG A 1137 6.74 43.54 -2.43
C ARG A 1137 7.65 43.31 -1.23
N ALA A 1138 7.11 42.90 -0.08
CA ALA A 1138 7.91 42.58 1.09
C ALA A 1138 8.79 41.33 0.87
N ARG A 1139 8.25 40.23 0.29
CA ARG A 1139 9.03 39.06 -0.15
C ARG A 1139 10.18 39.51 -1.07
N ALA A 1140 9.85 40.19 -2.16
CA ALA A 1140 10.84 40.60 -3.15
C ALA A 1140 11.90 41.56 -2.59
N ALA A 1141 11.52 42.55 -1.77
CA ALA A 1141 12.48 43.49 -1.19
C ALA A 1141 13.38 42.83 -0.13
N MET A 1142 12.82 42.00 0.75
CA MET A 1142 13.59 41.32 1.80
C MET A 1142 14.55 40.28 1.21
N LEU A 1143 14.12 39.48 0.22
CA LEU A 1143 14.99 38.48 -0.44
C LEU A 1143 16.10 39.12 -1.31
N LYS A 1144 15.89 40.35 -1.80
CA LYS A 1144 16.87 41.10 -2.62
C LYS A 1144 17.88 41.93 -1.81
N GLY A 1145 17.50 42.50 -0.67
CA GLY A 1145 18.41 43.17 0.29
C GLY A 1145 18.71 44.66 0.08
N GLY A 1146 18.35 45.26 -1.07
CA GLY A 1146 18.77 46.62 -1.47
C GLY A 1146 18.26 47.81 -0.62
N ILE A 1147 19.01 48.92 -0.68
CA ILE A 1147 18.70 50.20 -0.01
C ILE A 1147 17.74 51.04 -0.87
N MET A 1148 16.76 51.69 -0.23
CA MET A 1148 15.74 52.53 -0.88
C MET A 1148 15.99 54.02 -0.64
N SER A 1149 15.75 54.89 -1.64
CA SER A 1149 15.87 56.35 -1.48
C SER A 1149 14.65 56.97 -0.77
N GLY A 1150 14.79 58.21 -0.28
CA GLY A 1150 13.69 58.92 0.38
C GLY A 1150 12.48 59.18 -0.53
N ALA A 1151 12.69 59.37 -1.83
CA ALA A 1151 11.61 59.55 -2.81
C ALA A 1151 10.84 58.24 -3.06
N GLU A 1152 11.55 57.12 -3.17
CA GLU A 1152 10.93 55.79 -3.30
C GLU A 1152 10.18 55.40 -2.00
N ALA A 1153 10.76 55.69 -0.84
CA ALA A 1153 10.13 55.45 0.47
C ALA A 1153 8.84 56.27 0.65
N ALA A 1154 8.80 57.51 0.16
CA ALA A 1154 7.56 58.28 0.09
C ALA A 1154 6.56 57.67 -0.91
N ALA A 1155 7.01 57.26 -2.10
CA ALA A 1155 6.16 56.66 -3.14
C ALA A 1155 5.52 55.31 -2.73
N VAL A 1156 6.15 54.54 -1.83
CA VAL A 1156 5.56 53.32 -1.23
C VAL A 1156 4.84 53.56 0.11
N GLY A 1157 4.68 54.82 0.53
CA GLY A 1157 3.93 55.20 1.73
C GLY A 1157 4.64 54.92 3.07
N LEU A 1158 5.97 54.76 3.08
CA LEU A 1158 6.78 54.68 4.29
C LEU A 1158 7.12 56.07 4.89
N ILE A 1159 6.98 57.15 4.10
CA ILE A 1159 7.23 58.53 4.53
C ILE A 1159 6.09 59.43 4.02
N ASP A 1160 5.44 60.17 4.93
CA ASP A 1160 4.26 61.00 4.60
C ASP A 1160 4.62 62.40 4.04
N HIS A 1161 5.83 62.90 4.30
CA HIS A 1161 6.31 64.22 3.85
C HIS A 1161 7.81 64.20 3.49
N LEU A 1162 8.18 64.95 2.45
CA LEU A 1162 9.58 65.09 1.99
C LEU A 1162 9.99 66.56 2.06
N ALA A 1163 11.25 66.83 2.44
CA ALA A 1163 11.86 68.16 2.41
C ALA A 1163 13.12 68.12 1.53
N GLU A 1164 13.38 69.20 0.77
CA GLU A 1164 14.50 69.26 -0.17
C GLU A 1164 15.85 69.49 0.53
N ASP A 1165 15.84 70.19 1.68
CA ASP A 1165 17.00 70.40 2.52
C ASP A 1165 16.67 70.30 4.03
N ARG A 1166 17.63 70.69 4.87
CA ARG A 1166 17.56 70.58 6.33
C ARG A 1166 16.76 71.71 7.00
N GLU A 1167 16.81 72.94 6.48
CA GLU A 1167 16.04 74.06 7.04
C GLU A 1167 14.55 73.92 6.67
N GLY A 1168 14.26 73.43 5.45
CA GLY A 1168 12.90 73.08 5.03
C GLY A 1168 12.28 71.96 5.87
N LEU A 1169 13.08 71.00 6.36
CA LEU A 1169 12.58 69.91 7.22
C LEU A 1169 12.15 70.43 8.61
N ASP A 1170 12.94 71.30 9.22
CA ASP A 1170 12.63 71.88 10.52
C ASP A 1170 11.37 72.76 10.43
N ALA A 1171 11.27 73.62 9.40
CA ALA A 1171 10.08 74.45 9.15
C ALA A 1171 8.79 73.64 8.90
N LEU A 1172 8.87 72.55 8.13
CA LEU A 1172 7.71 71.66 7.89
C LEU A 1172 7.29 70.92 9.16
N THR A 1173 8.25 70.61 10.04
CA THR A 1173 7.97 69.96 11.34
C THR A 1173 7.19 70.89 12.26
N ASP A 1174 7.60 72.16 12.36
CA ASP A 1174 6.89 73.16 13.18
C ASP A 1174 5.45 73.42 12.66
N GLU A 1175 5.25 73.53 11.34
CA GLU A 1175 3.90 73.68 10.75
C GLU A 1175 2.99 72.50 11.13
N ILE A 1176 3.49 71.27 11.03
CA ILE A 1176 2.75 70.06 11.38
C ILE A 1176 2.43 70.02 12.89
N VAL A 1177 3.34 70.50 13.74
CA VAL A 1177 3.15 70.57 15.20
C VAL A 1177 2.09 71.60 15.58
N GLU A 1178 2.13 72.83 15.06
CA GLU A 1178 1.07 73.84 15.31
C GLU A 1178 -0.29 73.34 14.83
N ARG A 1179 -0.34 72.77 13.62
CA ARG A 1179 -1.57 72.27 13.00
C ARG A 1179 -2.19 71.13 13.81
N LEU A 1180 -1.39 70.21 14.36
CA LEU A 1180 -1.85 69.18 15.30
C LEU A 1180 -2.27 69.75 16.65
N ALA A 1181 -1.58 70.75 17.18
CA ALA A 1181 -1.90 71.40 18.46
C ALA A 1181 -3.26 72.14 18.43
N SER A 1182 -3.72 72.58 17.26
CA SER A 1182 -5.06 73.17 17.07
C SER A 1182 -6.22 72.19 17.23
N GLY A 1183 -5.96 70.88 17.16
CA GLY A 1183 -6.99 69.85 17.16
C GLY A 1183 -7.54 69.52 18.56
N GLY A 1184 -8.86 69.31 18.66
CA GLY A 1184 -9.51 68.97 19.92
C GLY A 1184 -8.98 67.66 20.52
N ALA A 1185 -8.23 67.74 21.62
CA ALA A 1185 -7.46 66.63 22.19
C ALA A 1185 -8.27 65.34 22.43
N HIS A 1186 -9.52 65.44 22.88
CA HIS A 1186 -10.38 64.27 23.09
C HIS A 1186 -10.80 63.58 21.78
N ALA A 1187 -11.01 64.35 20.70
CA ALA A 1187 -11.30 63.81 19.38
C ALA A 1187 -10.05 63.15 18.77
N LEU A 1188 -8.89 63.79 18.87
CA LEU A 1188 -7.61 63.20 18.43
C LEU A 1188 -7.30 61.88 19.17
N ALA A 1189 -7.45 61.86 20.50
CA ALA A 1189 -7.25 60.66 21.30
C ALA A 1189 -8.26 59.55 20.95
N THR A 1190 -9.53 59.89 20.73
CA THR A 1190 -10.56 58.90 20.37
C THR A 1190 -10.34 58.35 18.97
N THR A 1191 -10.01 59.18 17.98
CA THR A 1191 -9.67 58.74 16.62
C THR A 1191 -8.43 57.84 16.60
N LYS A 1192 -7.37 58.20 17.33
CA LYS A 1192 -6.19 57.34 17.49
C LYS A 1192 -6.53 56.03 18.20
N GLY A 1193 -7.40 56.07 19.21
CA GLY A 1193 -7.92 54.88 19.90
C GLY A 1193 -8.83 54.00 19.03
N LEU A 1194 -9.44 54.55 17.97
CA LEU A 1194 -10.19 53.79 16.96
C LEU A 1194 -9.24 53.13 15.96
N LEU A 1195 -8.27 53.89 15.43
CA LEU A 1195 -7.25 53.37 14.51
C LEU A 1195 -6.45 52.21 15.14
N ASN A 1196 -5.99 52.39 16.38
CA ASN A 1196 -5.30 51.35 17.16
C ASN A 1196 -6.15 50.09 17.45
N LYS A 1197 -7.48 50.12 17.21
CA LYS A 1197 -8.38 48.96 17.32
C LYS A 1197 -8.71 48.30 15.97
N ILE A 1198 -8.38 48.97 14.87
CA ILE A 1198 -8.53 48.46 13.50
C ILE A 1198 -7.22 47.81 13.02
N ASP A 1199 -6.08 48.22 13.58
CA ASP A 1199 -4.71 47.92 13.12
C ASP A 1199 -4.01 46.78 13.92
N GLY A 1200 -4.76 45.74 14.31
CA GLY A 1200 -4.17 44.51 14.86
C GLY A 1200 -3.74 43.54 13.74
N VAL A 1201 -2.67 42.75 13.87
CA VAL A 1201 -1.94 42.32 15.08
C VAL A 1201 -0.42 42.30 14.84
N VAL A 1202 0.35 42.84 15.80
CA VAL A 1202 1.75 42.47 16.04
C VAL A 1202 1.94 42.32 17.54
N GLU A 1203 2.08 41.09 18.04
CA GLU A 1203 2.24 40.86 19.47
C GLU A 1203 3.66 41.17 19.95
N ALA A 1204 3.77 41.70 21.18
CA ALA A 1204 5.06 42.00 21.80
C ALA A 1204 5.94 40.74 22.01
N GLY A 1205 5.32 39.55 22.08
CA GLY A 1205 6.02 38.26 22.09
C GLY A 1205 6.87 38.05 20.83
N MET A 1206 6.28 38.19 19.63
CA MET A 1206 6.99 38.01 18.36
C MET A 1206 8.21 38.92 18.24
N VAL A 1207 8.12 40.16 18.74
CA VAL A 1207 9.24 41.13 18.72
C VAL A 1207 10.37 40.70 19.66
N LEU A 1208 10.06 40.19 20.86
CA LEU A 1208 11.07 39.66 21.78
C LEU A 1208 11.69 38.34 21.28
N GLU A 1209 10.89 37.46 20.69
CA GLU A 1209 11.35 36.14 20.22
C GLU A 1209 12.17 36.27 18.93
N GLY A 1210 11.75 37.10 17.99
CA GLY A 1210 12.55 37.44 16.81
C GLY A 1210 13.92 38.01 17.18
N ALA A 1211 14.00 38.83 18.23
CA ALA A 1211 15.27 39.33 18.75
C ALA A 1211 16.15 38.24 19.40
N LYS A 1212 15.57 37.20 20.03
CA LYS A 1212 16.32 36.01 20.48
C LYS A 1212 16.86 35.22 19.29
N LEU A 1213 16.01 34.97 18.29
CA LEU A 1213 16.34 34.15 17.12
C LEU A 1213 17.50 34.76 16.34
N SER A 1214 17.45 36.06 16.04
CA SER A 1214 18.57 36.78 15.41
C SER A 1214 19.86 36.72 16.23
N ALA A 1215 19.77 36.73 17.56
CA ALA A 1215 20.93 36.62 18.46
C ALA A 1215 21.53 35.19 18.50
N GLN A 1216 20.73 34.14 18.26
CA GLN A 1216 21.22 32.77 18.13
C GLN A 1216 21.87 32.50 16.76
N VAL A 1217 21.29 33.00 15.67
CA VAL A 1217 21.88 32.90 14.32
C VAL A 1217 23.25 33.58 14.27
N LEU A 1218 23.39 34.76 14.89
CA LEU A 1218 24.66 35.47 15.09
C LEU A 1218 25.73 34.68 15.87
N GLY A 1219 25.34 33.65 16.62
CA GLY A 1219 26.24 32.76 17.36
C GLY A 1219 26.80 31.58 16.54
N THR A 1220 26.30 31.35 15.32
CA THR A 1220 26.76 30.24 14.47
C THR A 1220 28.15 30.49 13.91
N ALA A 1221 28.96 29.43 13.76
CA ALA A 1221 30.32 29.52 13.22
C ALA A 1221 30.37 30.11 11.80
N GLU A 1222 29.32 29.87 11.01
CA GLU A 1222 29.18 30.35 9.63
C GLU A 1222 28.87 31.85 9.56
N ALA A 1223 27.94 32.34 10.40
CA ALA A 1223 27.71 33.78 10.56
C ALA A 1223 28.94 34.49 11.14
N GLN A 1224 29.60 33.92 12.15
CA GLN A 1224 30.85 34.45 12.73
C GLN A 1224 31.98 34.54 11.69
N ALA A 1225 32.08 33.57 10.77
CA ALA A 1225 33.06 33.59 9.68
C ALA A 1225 32.75 34.69 8.65
N ALA A 1226 31.49 34.79 8.19
CA ALA A 1226 31.05 35.84 7.28
C ALA A 1226 31.29 37.25 7.86
N LEU A 1227 30.93 37.45 9.13
CA LEU A 1227 31.11 38.68 9.92
C LEU A 1227 32.58 39.00 10.24
N SER A 1228 33.52 38.06 10.01
CA SER A 1228 34.97 38.26 10.21
C SER A 1228 35.77 38.41 8.91
N ALA A 1229 35.24 37.92 7.78
CA ALA A 1229 35.88 37.97 6.46
C ALA A 1229 35.73 39.33 5.76
N ARG A 1230 34.81 40.16 6.28
CA ARG A 1230 34.10 41.23 5.57
C ARG A 1230 34.26 42.59 6.28
N MET A 1231 34.72 42.54 7.55
CA MET A 1231 35.33 43.62 8.35
C MET A 1231 36.71 44.12 7.89
N LYS A 1232 37.42 43.35 7.05
CA LYS A 1232 38.83 43.56 6.71
C LYS A 1232 39.01 44.33 5.41
#